data_AF-A0A3C1Q2B9-F1
#
_entry.id   AF-A0A3C1Q2B9-F1
#
_cell.length_a   1.000
_cell.length_b   1.000
_cell.length_c   1.000
_cell.angle_alpha   90.00
_cell.angle_beta   90.00
_cell.angle_gamma   90.00
#
_symmetry.space_group_name_H-M   'P 1'
#
loop_
_entity.id
_entity.type
_entity.pdbx_description
1 polymer ?
#
loop_
_entity_poly.entity_id
_entity_poly.type
_entity_poly.pdbx_seq_one_letter_code
_entity_poly.pdbx_strand_id
1 'polypeptide(L)'
;MIKNLMCKPSKKSKVLGFSCFVCITTSLIQTSFGQLDFNDDGLSDLWTEVYKAHNLSADSDADGDGYSNQFESEIGSDPFDPDSYFGLNSYRFESDNTLLILDFQVVKGVRYLIESARKLGPQAIWRTETVINSNGNGPLVIEHFIDRDADSTRFFRVRQVIDEDRDGLTSWEEWQLGLDDQDPLSNGGESSDFHWAVDRHLTGLDLELRDSVVPIVFGLNLEVRKPVVFKGIARTPEEVSRFLNQATFGPTFDLIQDFDNSGESFASWIDSQIAIPPTLITDSMEREVLGGAKRNHQLFHRGWWRAAAEGADQLRQRMAFALSQILVVSGQGSDVVRGSPEAAGAYYEILQNQAFGNYADLLEAITYNLGMGSYLGHLRNQSEDPELRIFPDENYARELMQLFSIGLWELNEDGSRRLDYIGNPIPTYTNFHITELAKVMTGFNWGGTNSFYEYKNRPDLPMTIWETHHERGEKFLVNGGYLPANMNPADDVRIAIENLVNHPSAGPFIGRLLIQKFVTSNPSPAYIRRVARAFSDNGKGVRGDLGAVIRSILLDPEARSGSISLGERYGKMREPYITYAHLSRAFSSKNENDVFYILTDGHLDYFGQRPLMSPTVFNFYSPNYQPADESIEGEFFAPEFEILTPLRSVLWPNLLRKNIELGFAFSPNYPHLTRVHDFTIELALVNDPESLVNRLDLVFTYGTLKQETRQIILNMMNDPGLSDEKKLWTAIYAVMTSPEYVILR
;
A
#
# COMPACT_ATOMS: atom_id res chain seq x y z
N MET A 1 -13.56 -13.99 28.59
CA MET A 1 -14.35 -14.82 29.53
C MET A 1 -14.54 -16.17 28.85
N ILE A 2 -13.70 -17.16 29.18
CA ILE A 2 -13.54 -18.41 28.41
C ILE A 2 -14.71 -19.36 28.74
N LYS A 3 -15.48 -19.80 27.73
CA LYS A 3 -16.48 -20.87 27.87
C LYS A 3 -15.94 -22.18 27.32
N ASN A 4 -15.99 -23.19 28.18
CA ASN A 4 -15.56 -24.58 27.95
C ASN A 4 -16.55 -25.33 27.05
N LEU A 5 -16.07 -26.01 26.01
CA LEU A 5 -16.79 -27.10 25.33
C LEU A 5 -16.48 -28.42 26.07
N MET A 6 -17.50 -28.97 26.74
CA MET A 6 -17.44 -30.28 27.42
C MET A 6 -18.01 -31.38 26.53
N CYS A 7 -17.26 -32.46 26.36
CA CYS A 7 -17.76 -33.72 25.78
C CYS A 7 -18.67 -34.46 26.79
N LYS A 8 -19.82 -34.99 26.33
CA LYS A 8 -20.78 -35.77 27.15
C LYS A 8 -20.20 -37.13 27.58
N PRO A 9 -20.34 -37.59 28.85
CA PRO A 9 -19.84 -38.88 29.28
C PRO A 9 -20.88 -40.01 29.08
N SER A 10 -20.48 -41.10 28.42
CA SER A 10 -21.20 -42.39 28.47
C SER A 10 -20.61 -43.29 29.57
N LYS A 11 -21.47 -44.06 30.25
CA LYS A 11 -21.15 -44.83 31.47
C LYS A 11 -20.56 -46.21 31.18
N LYS A 12 -19.44 -46.48 31.88
CA LYS A 12 -18.94 -47.76 32.46
C LYS A 12 -18.45 -48.88 31.53
N SER A 13 -17.14 -49.16 31.61
CA SER A 13 -16.59 -50.48 32.01
C SER A 13 -15.13 -50.35 32.47
N LYS A 14 -14.66 -51.31 33.27
CA LYS A 14 -13.46 -51.27 34.13
C LYS A 14 -12.17 -51.75 33.45
N VAL A 15 -11.09 -50.97 33.66
CA VAL A 15 -9.67 -51.30 33.91
C VAL A 15 -8.90 -52.19 32.91
N LEU A 16 -7.96 -51.59 32.15
CA LEU A 16 -6.52 -51.88 32.21
C LEU A 16 -5.71 -50.82 31.42
N GLY A 17 -4.68 -50.24 32.05
CA GLY A 17 -3.54 -49.50 31.47
C GLY A 17 -3.78 -48.54 30.29
N PHE A 18 -4.25 -47.32 30.53
CA PHE A 18 -4.26 -46.25 29.52
C PHE A 18 -3.17 -45.22 29.82
N SER A 19 -2.23 -45.05 28.89
CA SER A 19 -1.51 -43.79 28.72
C SER A 19 -2.56 -42.68 28.59
N CYS A 20 -2.57 -41.73 29.51
CA CYS A 20 -3.40 -40.53 29.42
C CYS A 20 -3.00 -39.75 28.17
N PHE A 21 -3.81 -39.84 27.12
CA PHE A 21 -3.74 -38.92 25.99
C PHE A 21 -4.74 -37.79 26.23
N VAL A 22 -4.20 -36.60 26.50
CA VAL A 22 -4.97 -35.37 26.65
C VAL A 22 -5.11 -34.76 25.26
N CYS A 23 -6.35 -34.60 24.80
CA CYS A 23 -6.66 -33.79 23.65
C CYS A 23 -6.61 -32.32 24.09
N ILE A 24 -5.63 -31.57 23.58
CA ILE A 24 -5.56 -30.12 23.75
C ILE A 24 -5.85 -29.53 22.37
N THR A 25 -7.07 -29.06 22.16
CA THR A 25 -7.41 -28.17 21.06
C THR A 25 -6.96 -26.76 21.44
N THR A 26 -5.66 -26.47 21.28
CA THR A 26 -5.22 -25.08 21.18
C THR A 26 -5.43 -24.66 19.75
N SER A 27 -6.53 -23.95 19.48
CA SER A 27 -6.59 -23.05 18.33
C SER A 27 -5.50 -22.02 18.54
N LEU A 28 -4.32 -22.24 17.96
CA LEU A 28 -3.46 -21.12 17.60
C LEU A 28 -4.25 -20.40 16.53
N ILE A 29 -4.97 -19.36 16.95
CA ILE A 29 -5.72 -18.47 16.07
C ILE A 29 -4.67 -17.76 15.22
N GLN A 30 -4.29 -18.36 14.09
CA GLN A 30 -3.99 -17.55 12.94
C GLN A 30 -5.34 -17.01 12.53
N THR A 31 -5.63 -15.76 12.86
CA THR A 31 -6.73 -15.06 12.24
C THR A 31 -6.39 -14.99 10.75
N SER A 32 -6.96 -15.86 9.95
CA SER A 32 -6.99 -15.71 8.50
C SER A 32 -7.88 -14.52 8.19
N PHE A 33 -7.28 -13.35 8.09
CA PHE A 33 -7.96 -12.17 7.56
C PHE A 33 -7.73 -12.14 6.06
N GLY A 34 -8.59 -12.85 5.35
CA GLY A 34 -8.62 -12.92 3.91
C GLY A 34 -10.02 -13.34 3.47
N GLN A 35 -10.91 -12.36 3.32
CA GLN A 35 -12.28 -12.51 2.85
C GLN A 35 -12.64 -11.29 2.02
N LEU A 36 -13.54 -11.46 1.05
CA LEU A 36 -14.20 -10.34 0.38
C LEU A 36 -15.23 -9.72 1.32
N ASP A 37 -14.80 -8.83 2.21
CA ASP A 37 -15.67 -8.06 3.10
C ASP A 37 -15.62 -6.57 2.74
N PHE A 38 -16.53 -6.15 1.86
CA PHE A 38 -16.63 -4.77 1.42
C PHE A 38 -17.40 -3.90 2.42
N ASN A 39 -18.17 -4.50 3.32
CA ASN A 39 -19.08 -3.78 4.21
C ASN A 39 -18.56 -3.67 5.67
N ASP A 40 -17.45 -4.35 5.98
CA ASP A 40 -16.76 -4.43 7.26
C ASP A 40 -17.66 -4.99 8.39
N ASP A 41 -18.54 -5.95 8.06
CA ASP A 41 -19.41 -6.63 9.03
C ASP A 41 -18.80 -7.92 9.60
N GLY A 42 -17.63 -8.33 9.10
CA GLY A 42 -16.90 -9.52 9.52
C GLY A 42 -17.34 -10.80 8.83
N LEU A 43 -18.15 -10.72 7.78
CA LEU A 43 -18.56 -11.83 6.91
C LEU A 43 -18.11 -11.59 5.47
N SER A 44 -17.77 -12.65 4.76
CA SER A 44 -17.51 -12.56 3.32
C SER A 44 -18.82 -12.24 2.58
N ASP A 45 -18.83 -11.18 1.78
CA ASP A 45 -19.94 -10.82 0.89
C ASP A 45 -20.18 -11.91 -0.15
N LEU A 46 -19.13 -12.62 -0.58
CA LEU A 46 -19.27 -13.77 -1.48
C LEU A 46 -19.97 -14.93 -0.75
N TRP A 47 -19.55 -15.22 0.48
CA TRP A 47 -20.18 -16.25 1.31
C TRP A 47 -21.65 -15.94 1.62
N THR A 48 -21.95 -14.68 1.97
CA THR A 48 -23.33 -14.27 2.23
C THR A 48 -24.20 -14.35 0.98
N GLU A 49 -23.67 -14.08 -0.21
CA GLU A 49 -24.40 -14.22 -1.47
C GLU A 49 -24.65 -15.70 -1.81
N VAL A 50 -23.70 -16.60 -1.57
CA VAL A 50 -23.85 -18.04 -1.82
C VAL A 50 -24.93 -18.65 -0.92
N TYR A 51 -24.87 -18.39 0.39
CA TYR A 51 -25.80 -18.98 1.37
C TYR A 51 -27.05 -18.13 1.64
N LYS A 52 -27.18 -16.95 1.03
CA LYS A 52 -28.26 -15.97 1.29
C LYS A 52 -28.31 -15.52 2.75
N ALA A 53 -27.13 -15.28 3.32
CA ALA A 53 -26.91 -14.99 4.74
C ALA A 53 -26.76 -13.49 5.08
N HIS A 54 -27.17 -12.57 4.20
CA HIS A 54 -26.97 -11.11 4.38
C HIS A 54 -27.56 -10.46 5.65
N ASN A 55 -28.36 -11.19 6.44
CA ASN A 55 -28.97 -10.68 7.68
C ASN A 55 -28.38 -11.32 8.95
N LEU A 56 -27.32 -12.12 8.79
CA LEU A 56 -26.66 -12.76 9.92
C LEU A 56 -25.68 -11.77 10.59
N SER A 57 -25.43 -12.00 11.87
CA SER A 57 -24.41 -11.27 12.63
C SER A 57 -23.20 -12.18 12.81
N ALA A 58 -22.01 -11.66 12.54
CA ALA A 58 -20.73 -12.38 12.64
C ALA A 58 -20.55 -13.17 13.95
N ASP A 59 -20.94 -12.57 15.09
CA ASP A 59 -20.79 -13.18 16.42
C ASP A 59 -21.90 -14.19 16.79
N SER A 60 -22.94 -14.33 15.97
CA SER A 60 -24.06 -15.24 16.22
C SER A 60 -23.78 -16.64 15.68
N ASP A 61 -24.53 -17.62 16.18
CA ASP A 61 -24.52 -19.03 15.76
C ASP A 61 -25.93 -19.32 15.24
N ALA A 62 -26.09 -19.36 13.91
CA ALA A 62 -27.41 -19.32 13.28
C ALA A 62 -28.14 -20.68 13.30
N ASP A 63 -27.40 -21.79 13.22
CA ASP A 63 -27.95 -23.15 13.23
C ASP A 63 -27.78 -23.89 14.58
N GLY A 64 -27.00 -23.33 15.50
CA GLY A 64 -26.83 -23.83 16.87
C GLY A 64 -25.79 -24.94 17.01
N ASP A 65 -24.87 -25.07 16.06
CA ASP A 65 -23.82 -26.09 16.06
C ASP A 65 -22.62 -25.76 16.99
N GLY A 66 -22.57 -24.52 17.48
CA GLY A 66 -21.56 -24.00 18.40
C GLY A 66 -20.43 -23.20 17.75
N TYR A 67 -20.47 -22.98 16.43
CA TYR A 67 -19.58 -22.11 15.69
C TYR A 67 -20.27 -20.78 15.37
N SER A 68 -19.48 -19.70 15.25
CA SER A 68 -20.03 -18.39 14.89
C SER A 68 -20.07 -18.23 13.37
N ASN A 69 -21.03 -17.45 12.86
CA ASN A 69 -21.15 -17.16 11.42
C ASN A 69 -19.84 -16.61 10.83
N GLN A 70 -19.05 -15.87 11.62
CA GLN A 70 -17.71 -15.44 11.21
C GLN A 70 -16.79 -16.64 10.92
N PHE A 71 -16.69 -17.58 11.86
CA PHE A 71 -15.86 -18.76 11.68
C PHE A 71 -16.37 -19.61 10.50
N GLU A 72 -17.68 -19.76 10.38
CA GLU A 72 -18.31 -20.47 9.27
C GLU A 72 -17.99 -19.83 7.91
N SER A 73 -18.07 -18.50 7.82
CA SER A 73 -17.66 -17.73 6.65
C SER A 73 -16.18 -17.95 6.32
N GLU A 74 -15.30 -18.04 7.31
CA GLU A 74 -13.86 -18.28 7.10
C GLU A 74 -13.58 -19.68 6.56
N ILE A 75 -14.33 -20.69 7.02
CA ILE A 75 -14.13 -22.08 6.59
C ILE A 75 -15.00 -22.49 5.40
N GLY A 76 -15.92 -21.62 4.97
CA GLY A 76 -16.85 -21.85 3.87
C GLY A 76 -18.05 -22.76 4.20
N SER A 77 -18.37 -22.95 5.49
CA SER A 77 -19.50 -23.79 5.91
C SER A 77 -20.86 -23.10 5.74
N ASP A 78 -21.95 -23.86 5.86
CA ASP A 78 -23.32 -23.37 5.61
C ASP A 78 -23.96 -23.00 6.96
N PRO A 79 -24.28 -21.72 7.20
CA PRO A 79 -24.75 -21.23 8.50
C PRO A 79 -26.19 -21.65 8.85
N PHE A 80 -26.83 -22.42 7.96
CA PHE A 80 -28.17 -22.95 8.17
C PHE A 80 -28.21 -24.49 8.22
N ASP A 81 -27.04 -25.15 8.17
CA ASP A 81 -26.91 -26.60 8.23
C ASP A 81 -25.95 -27.03 9.35
N PRO A 82 -26.46 -27.50 10.51
CA PRO A 82 -25.63 -27.83 11.67
C PRO A 82 -24.74 -29.07 11.46
N ASP A 83 -24.84 -29.76 10.32
CA ASP A 83 -23.93 -30.82 9.90
C ASP A 83 -22.82 -30.31 8.94
N SER A 84 -22.85 -29.03 8.55
CA SER A 84 -21.87 -28.34 7.72
C SER A 84 -20.90 -27.57 8.60
N TYR A 85 -19.82 -28.20 9.05
CA TYR A 85 -18.76 -27.55 9.83
C TYR A 85 -17.41 -28.24 9.61
N PHE A 86 -16.34 -27.72 10.22
CA PHE A 86 -15.07 -28.44 10.35
C PHE A 86 -14.86 -28.92 11.78
N GLY A 87 -14.77 -30.24 11.96
CA GLY A 87 -14.54 -30.84 13.27
C GLY A 87 -14.19 -32.32 13.23
N LEU A 88 -13.33 -32.76 14.16
CA LEU A 88 -12.98 -34.18 14.34
C LEU A 88 -14.10 -34.90 15.10
N ASN A 89 -14.85 -35.75 14.40
CA ASN A 89 -15.95 -36.55 14.96
C ASN A 89 -15.43 -37.69 15.84
N SER A 90 -14.49 -38.47 15.31
CA SER A 90 -13.86 -39.57 16.03
C SER A 90 -12.49 -39.93 15.47
N TYR A 91 -11.70 -40.61 16.29
CA TYR A 91 -10.46 -41.23 15.84
C TYR A 91 -10.26 -42.57 16.53
N ARG A 92 -9.58 -43.49 15.86
CA ARG A 92 -9.17 -44.76 16.44
C ARG A 92 -7.89 -45.27 15.80
N PHE A 93 -7.15 -46.07 16.57
CA PHE A 93 -5.99 -46.79 16.09
C PHE A 93 -6.32 -48.25 15.88
N GLU A 94 -5.89 -48.80 14.75
CA GLU A 94 -6.00 -50.20 14.39
C GLU A 94 -4.61 -50.76 14.03
N SER A 95 -4.54 -52.07 13.77
CA SER A 95 -3.32 -52.75 13.33
C SER A 95 -2.10 -52.50 14.22
N ASP A 96 -2.25 -52.69 15.54
CA ASP A 96 -1.18 -52.40 16.51
C ASP A 96 -0.68 -50.95 16.38
N ASN A 97 -1.59 -49.97 16.31
CA ASN A 97 -1.27 -48.54 16.19
C ASN A 97 -0.48 -48.14 14.93
N THR A 98 -0.47 -48.95 13.87
CA THR A 98 0.11 -48.56 12.57
C THR A 98 -0.93 -47.99 11.60
N LEU A 99 -2.21 -48.06 11.96
CA LEU A 99 -3.30 -47.49 11.17
C LEU A 99 -4.08 -46.51 12.05
N LEU A 100 -4.03 -45.23 11.70
CA LEU A 100 -4.85 -44.19 12.30
C LEU A 100 -6.06 -43.95 11.41
N ILE A 101 -7.25 -44.13 11.98
CA ILE A 101 -8.50 -43.84 11.29
C ILE A 101 -9.08 -42.56 11.88
N LEU A 102 -9.26 -41.56 11.03
CA LEU A 102 -9.83 -40.26 11.36
C LEU A 102 -11.18 -40.12 10.69
N ASP A 103 -12.17 -39.71 11.47
CA ASP A 103 -13.51 -39.35 11.00
C ASP A 103 -13.73 -37.88 11.37
N PHE A 104 -13.89 -37.02 10.37
CA PHE A 104 -14.06 -35.59 10.55
C PHE A 104 -15.00 -35.03 9.49
N GLN A 105 -15.66 -33.93 9.82
CA GLN A 105 -16.48 -33.19 8.87
C GLN A 105 -15.62 -32.42 7.88
N VAL A 106 -16.03 -32.43 6.62
CA VAL A 106 -15.41 -31.66 5.54
C VAL A 106 -16.43 -30.75 4.86
N VAL A 107 -15.91 -29.63 4.35
CA VAL A 107 -16.57 -28.68 3.48
C VAL A 107 -16.05 -28.90 2.07
N LYS A 108 -16.96 -28.88 1.09
CA LYS A 108 -16.67 -29.05 -0.33
C LYS A 108 -15.77 -27.92 -0.82
N GLY A 109 -14.82 -28.27 -1.68
CA GLY A 109 -13.93 -27.29 -2.30
C GLY A 109 -12.72 -26.91 -1.46
N VAL A 110 -12.67 -27.33 -0.19
CA VAL A 110 -11.57 -27.01 0.71
C VAL A 110 -10.57 -28.17 0.84
N ARG A 111 -9.31 -27.82 1.11
CA ARG A 111 -8.20 -28.75 1.34
C ARG A 111 -7.96 -28.97 2.84
N TYR A 112 -7.66 -30.22 3.19
CA TYR A 112 -7.32 -30.63 4.54
C TYR A 112 -5.97 -31.34 4.58
N LEU A 113 -5.21 -31.09 5.65
CA LEU A 113 -3.93 -31.73 5.90
C LEU A 113 -3.99 -32.59 7.15
N ILE A 114 -3.55 -33.84 7.05
CA ILE A 114 -3.16 -34.64 8.21
C ILE A 114 -1.70 -34.31 8.49
N GLU A 115 -1.42 -33.80 9.66
CA GLU A 115 -0.08 -33.40 10.08
C GLU A 115 0.35 -34.17 11.32
N SER A 116 1.64 -34.48 11.42
CA SER A 116 2.23 -35.10 12.61
C SER A 116 3.35 -34.27 13.23
N ALA A 117 3.50 -34.40 14.55
CA ALA A 117 4.59 -33.79 15.30
C ALA A 117 5.15 -34.76 16.35
N ARG A 118 6.44 -34.66 16.64
CA ARG A 118 7.12 -35.48 17.67
C ARG A 118 6.90 -34.96 19.10
N LYS A 119 6.49 -33.70 19.25
CA LYS A 119 6.23 -33.02 20.53
C LYS A 119 5.09 -32.03 20.37
N LEU A 120 4.35 -31.78 21.44
CA LEU A 120 3.40 -30.67 21.53
C LEU A 120 4.08 -29.41 22.08
N GLY A 121 3.48 -28.25 21.80
CA GLY A 121 3.89 -26.95 22.32
C GLY A 121 4.24 -25.94 21.22
N PRO A 122 4.57 -24.68 21.58
CA PRO A 122 4.80 -23.60 20.62
C PRO A 122 5.96 -23.85 19.65
N GLN A 123 6.92 -24.70 20.04
CA GLN A 123 8.09 -25.09 19.26
C GLN A 123 7.87 -26.41 18.50
N ALA A 124 6.63 -26.88 18.38
CA ALA A 124 6.29 -28.09 17.65
C ALA A 124 6.43 -27.86 16.15
N ILE A 125 7.21 -28.73 15.48
CA ILE A 125 7.31 -28.75 14.03
C ILE A 125 6.31 -29.78 13.54
N TRP A 126 5.24 -29.31 12.93
CA TRP A 126 4.23 -30.14 12.28
C TRP A 126 4.66 -30.45 10.85
N ARG A 127 4.60 -31.71 10.46
CA ARG A 127 4.91 -32.19 9.12
C ARG A 127 3.65 -32.69 8.45
N THR A 128 3.40 -32.28 7.22
CA THR A 128 2.28 -32.79 6.42
C THR A 128 2.54 -34.25 6.04
N GLU A 129 1.61 -35.12 6.40
CA GLU A 129 1.65 -36.55 6.13
C GLU A 129 0.68 -36.93 5.01
N THR A 130 -0.47 -36.27 4.92
CA THR A 130 -1.48 -36.53 3.89
C THR A 130 -2.21 -35.26 3.53
N VAL A 131 -2.45 -35.06 2.24
CA VAL A 131 -3.24 -33.96 1.67
C VAL A 131 -4.56 -34.53 1.18
N ILE A 132 -5.66 -33.86 1.49
CA ILE A 132 -7.01 -34.29 1.17
C ILE A 132 -7.74 -33.13 0.51
N ASN A 133 -8.20 -33.32 -0.73
CA ASN A 133 -9.05 -32.36 -1.42
C ASN A 133 -10.50 -32.81 -1.28
N SER A 134 -11.33 -31.99 -0.63
CA SER A 134 -12.73 -32.33 -0.42
C SER A 134 -13.60 -31.99 -1.63
N ASN A 135 -14.40 -32.96 -2.08
CA ASN A 135 -15.36 -32.80 -3.18
C ASN A 135 -16.83 -32.83 -2.71
N GLY A 136 -17.08 -32.83 -1.40
CA GLY A 136 -18.42 -32.90 -0.83
C GLY A 136 -18.48 -32.35 0.60
N ASN A 137 -19.70 -32.18 1.10
CA ASN A 137 -19.95 -31.81 2.49
C ASN A 137 -20.25 -33.05 3.33
N GLY A 138 -19.86 -33.02 4.60
CA GLY A 138 -20.23 -34.04 5.59
C GLY A 138 -19.06 -34.95 6.02
N PRO A 139 -19.36 -36.13 6.61
CA PRO A 139 -18.34 -36.92 7.28
C PRO A 139 -17.41 -37.62 6.29
N LEU A 140 -16.10 -37.47 6.50
CA LEU A 140 -15.06 -38.13 5.74
C LEU A 140 -14.22 -39.02 6.68
N VAL A 141 -14.13 -40.32 6.32
CA VAL A 141 -13.30 -41.29 7.02
C VAL A 141 -12.02 -41.52 6.23
N ILE A 142 -10.87 -41.24 6.84
CA ILE A 142 -9.54 -41.42 6.24
C ILE A 142 -8.73 -42.44 7.03
N GLU A 143 -8.11 -43.36 6.28
CA GLU A 143 -7.13 -44.31 6.78
C GLU A 143 -5.72 -43.77 6.53
N HIS A 144 -5.00 -43.48 7.61
CA HIS A 144 -3.63 -42.97 7.57
C HIS A 144 -2.65 -44.01 8.13
N PHE A 145 -1.71 -44.46 7.29
CA PHE A 145 -0.69 -45.45 7.67
C PHE A 145 0.49 -44.79 8.36
N ILE A 146 0.85 -45.29 9.54
CA ILE A 146 1.95 -44.78 10.36
C ILE A 146 3.18 -45.68 10.17
N ASP A 147 4.25 -45.09 9.64
CA ASP A 147 5.56 -45.74 9.60
C ASP A 147 6.17 -45.80 11.01
N ARG A 148 6.55 -47.01 11.43
CA ARG A 148 6.99 -47.35 12.79
C ARG A 148 8.49 -47.17 13.02
N ASP A 149 9.25 -46.61 12.08
CA ASP A 149 10.68 -46.39 12.27
C ASP A 149 10.97 -45.39 13.43
N ALA A 150 11.41 -45.99 14.54
CA ALA A 150 11.93 -45.50 15.82
C ALA A 150 11.84 -43.99 16.15
N ASP A 151 10.71 -43.58 16.73
CA ASP A 151 10.65 -42.56 17.79
C ASP A 151 9.33 -42.66 18.58
N SER A 152 9.40 -42.50 19.91
CA SER A 152 8.49 -43.08 20.90
C SER A 152 7.15 -42.36 21.16
N THR A 153 6.85 -41.25 20.51
CA THR A 153 5.54 -40.56 20.60
C THR A 153 5.31 -39.71 19.35
N ARG A 154 4.15 -39.85 18.69
CA ARG A 154 3.69 -38.95 17.62
C ARG A 154 2.33 -38.38 17.97
N PHE A 155 2.13 -37.10 17.65
CA PHE A 155 0.85 -36.40 17.76
C PHE A 155 0.35 -36.11 16.36
N PHE A 156 -0.96 -36.25 16.14
CA PHE A 156 -1.59 -36.00 14.85
C PHE A 156 -2.63 -34.90 15.00
N ARG A 157 -2.82 -34.10 13.94
CA ARG A 157 -3.94 -33.18 13.81
C ARG A 157 -4.46 -33.21 12.38
N VAL A 158 -5.74 -32.88 12.23
CA VAL A 158 -6.31 -32.48 10.94
C VAL A 158 -6.37 -30.96 10.93
N ARG A 159 -5.91 -30.34 9.85
CA ARG A 159 -5.93 -28.89 9.66
C ARG A 159 -6.65 -28.58 8.36
N GLN A 160 -7.61 -27.66 8.41
CA GLN A 160 -8.16 -27.05 7.20
C GLN A 160 -7.18 -25.98 6.69
N VAL A 161 -6.97 -25.97 5.38
CA VAL A 161 -6.28 -24.90 4.69
C VAL A 161 -7.31 -23.82 4.41
N ILE A 162 -7.04 -22.58 4.87
CA ILE A 162 -7.95 -21.45 4.72
C ILE A 162 -7.50 -20.50 3.62
N ASP A 163 -6.20 -20.32 3.42
CA ASP A 163 -5.57 -19.38 2.48
C ASP A 163 -4.10 -19.83 2.37
N GLU A 164 -3.76 -20.65 1.37
CA GLU A 164 -2.43 -21.28 1.24
C GLU A 164 -1.40 -20.33 0.64
N ASP A 165 -1.77 -19.60 -0.40
CA ASP A 165 -0.92 -18.62 -1.10
C ASP A 165 -0.84 -17.25 -0.42
N ARG A 166 -1.74 -16.99 0.55
CA ARG A 166 -1.80 -15.78 1.37
C ARG A 166 -2.21 -14.54 0.62
N ASP A 167 -2.93 -14.67 -0.47
CA ASP A 167 -3.28 -13.54 -1.31
C ASP A 167 -4.45 -12.70 -0.74
N GLY A 168 -5.21 -13.29 0.19
CA GLY A 168 -6.33 -12.64 0.88
C GLY A 168 -7.72 -13.16 0.50
N LEU A 169 -7.84 -14.13 -0.41
CA LEU A 169 -9.05 -14.94 -0.54
C LEU A 169 -8.94 -16.20 0.32
N THR A 170 -10.09 -16.69 0.78
CA THR A 170 -10.11 -18.03 1.36
C THR A 170 -10.06 -19.10 0.25
N SER A 171 -9.50 -20.27 0.56
CA SER A 171 -9.49 -21.43 -0.33
C SER A 171 -10.91 -21.81 -0.78
N TRP A 172 -11.92 -21.53 0.05
CA TRP A 172 -13.33 -21.73 -0.32
C TRP A 172 -13.82 -20.68 -1.33
N GLU A 173 -13.52 -19.39 -1.12
CA GLU A 173 -13.88 -18.32 -2.06
C GLU A 173 -13.20 -18.53 -3.42
N GLU A 174 -11.93 -18.90 -3.43
CA GLU A 174 -11.20 -19.23 -4.66
C GLU A 174 -11.83 -20.42 -5.38
N TRP A 175 -12.17 -21.47 -4.64
CA TRP A 175 -12.88 -22.61 -5.22
C TRP A 175 -14.22 -22.17 -5.83
N GLN A 176 -14.97 -21.29 -5.16
CA GLN A 176 -16.21 -20.73 -5.71
C GLN A 176 -15.96 -19.92 -6.98
N LEU A 177 -14.89 -19.13 -7.05
CA LEU A 177 -14.53 -18.29 -8.21
C LEU A 177 -13.82 -19.07 -9.32
N GLY A 178 -13.44 -20.31 -9.05
CA GLY A 178 -12.75 -21.18 -9.99
C GLY A 178 -11.23 -21.00 -10.05
N LEU A 179 -10.68 -20.32 -9.06
CA LEU A 179 -9.27 -20.02 -8.85
C LEU A 179 -8.55 -21.18 -8.13
N ASP A 180 -7.23 -21.08 -7.98
CA ASP A 180 -6.36 -22.07 -7.34
C ASP A 180 -5.61 -21.46 -6.16
N ASP A 181 -6.01 -21.86 -4.94
CA ASP A 181 -5.44 -21.48 -3.63
C ASP A 181 -3.92 -21.71 -3.47
N GLN A 182 -3.26 -22.36 -4.43
CA GLN A 182 -1.80 -22.51 -4.44
C GLN A 182 -1.08 -21.51 -5.34
N ASP A 183 -1.82 -20.73 -6.13
CA ASP A 183 -1.31 -19.78 -7.11
C ASP A 183 -2.04 -18.44 -6.99
N PRO A 184 -1.40 -17.42 -6.39
CA PRO A 184 -2.04 -16.13 -6.14
C PRO A 184 -2.33 -15.35 -7.43
N LEU A 185 -1.92 -15.85 -8.59
CA LEU A 185 -2.16 -15.27 -9.92
C LEU A 185 -2.91 -16.23 -10.83
N SER A 186 -3.70 -17.16 -10.29
CA SER A 186 -4.45 -18.15 -11.07
C SER A 186 -5.51 -17.50 -11.99
N ASN A 187 -5.88 -16.23 -11.73
CA ASN A 187 -6.68 -15.39 -12.62
C ASN A 187 -5.99 -15.06 -13.97
N GLY A 188 -4.67 -15.24 -14.07
CA GLY A 188 -3.87 -15.00 -15.27
C GLY A 188 -3.41 -13.55 -15.49
N GLY A 189 -3.64 -12.66 -14.52
CA GLY A 189 -3.25 -11.25 -14.53
C GLY A 189 -1.95 -10.94 -13.78
N GLU A 190 -1.73 -9.64 -13.51
CA GLU A 190 -0.58 -9.13 -12.74
C GLU A 190 -0.96 -8.73 -11.29
N SER A 191 -2.25 -8.76 -10.95
CA SER A 191 -2.77 -8.56 -9.60
C SER A 191 -3.15 -9.90 -8.98
N SER A 192 -3.08 -9.99 -7.65
CA SER A 192 -3.50 -11.21 -6.96
C SER A 192 -4.98 -11.55 -7.24
N ASP A 193 -5.34 -12.81 -7.06
CA ASP A 193 -6.70 -13.33 -7.19
C ASP A 193 -7.71 -12.53 -6.35
N PHE A 194 -7.34 -12.16 -5.12
CA PHE A 194 -8.07 -11.24 -4.27
C PHE A 194 -8.30 -9.88 -4.93
N HIS A 195 -7.24 -9.19 -5.35
CA HIS A 195 -7.38 -7.85 -5.95
C HIS A 195 -8.09 -7.91 -7.30
N TRP A 196 -7.97 -9.02 -8.04
CA TRP A 196 -8.73 -9.28 -9.25
C TRP A 196 -10.22 -9.39 -8.97
N ALA A 197 -10.61 -10.15 -7.94
CA ALA A 197 -12.01 -10.30 -7.55
C ALA A 197 -12.60 -8.96 -7.10
N VAL A 198 -11.85 -8.20 -6.30
CA VAL A 198 -12.21 -6.86 -5.84
C VAL A 198 -12.38 -5.89 -7.01
N ASP A 199 -11.38 -5.78 -7.89
CA ASP A 199 -11.42 -4.87 -9.04
C ASP A 199 -12.60 -5.18 -9.95
N ARG A 200 -12.87 -6.46 -10.25
CA ARG A 200 -14.02 -6.86 -11.06
C ARG A 200 -15.35 -6.50 -10.41
N HIS A 201 -15.52 -6.86 -9.13
CA HIS A 201 -16.74 -6.54 -8.40
C HIS A 201 -16.99 -5.03 -8.39
N LEU A 202 -15.97 -4.23 -8.09
CA LEU A 202 -16.09 -2.78 -7.95
C LEU A 202 -16.13 -2.02 -9.28
N THR A 203 -15.81 -2.68 -10.40
CA THR A 203 -15.94 -2.12 -11.75
C THR A 203 -17.21 -2.58 -12.48
N GLY A 204 -18.10 -3.29 -11.78
CA GLY A 204 -19.39 -3.73 -12.32
C GLY A 204 -19.31 -4.99 -13.18
N LEU A 205 -18.21 -5.72 -13.08
CA LEU A 205 -18.05 -7.01 -13.74
C LEU A 205 -18.57 -8.12 -12.81
N ASP A 206 -19.48 -8.90 -13.35
CA ASP A 206 -20.02 -10.09 -12.70
C ASP A 206 -18.93 -11.18 -12.54
N LEU A 207 -18.97 -11.88 -11.40
CA LEU A 207 -18.16 -13.06 -11.12
C LEU A 207 -19.06 -14.31 -11.13
N GLU A 208 -18.76 -15.24 -12.04
CA GLU A 208 -19.50 -16.51 -12.15
C GLU A 208 -18.96 -17.53 -11.15
N LEU A 209 -19.85 -18.19 -10.39
CA LEU A 209 -19.44 -19.15 -9.35
C LEU A 209 -19.47 -20.61 -9.85
N ARG A 210 -18.60 -21.50 -9.38
CA ARG A 210 -18.45 -22.90 -9.86
C ARG A 210 -19.72 -23.76 -9.74
N ASP A 211 -20.54 -23.58 -8.71
CA ASP A 211 -21.76 -24.39 -8.52
C ASP A 211 -22.95 -23.98 -9.42
N SER A 212 -22.65 -23.19 -10.44
CA SER A 212 -23.56 -22.66 -11.46
C SER A 212 -23.86 -23.60 -12.63
N VAL A 213 -23.06 -24.64 -12.87
CA VAL A 213 -23.23 -25.52 -14.05
C VAL A 213 -22.82 -26.96 -13.75
N VAL A 214 -23.63 -27.94 -14.19
CA VAL A 214 -23.31 -29.17 -15.01
C VAL A 214 -24.45 -30.22 -14.83
N PRO A 215 -24.96 -31.00 -15.84
CA PRO A 215 -24.27 -31.55 -17.03
C PRO A 215 -24.98 -31.51 -18.40
N ILE A 216 -24.20 -31.73 -19.48
CA ILE A 216 -24.69 -32.37 -20.71
C ILE A 216 -24.81 -33.87 -20.44
N VAL A 217 -26.05 -34.36 -20.33
CA VAL A 217 -26.35 -35.79 -20.50
C VAL A 217 -27.17 -35.93 -21.79
N PHE A 218 -26.66 -36.73 -22.72
CA PHE A 218 -27.45 -37.18 -23.87
C PHE A 218 -28.61 -38.04 -23.36
N GLY A 219 -29.79 -37.43 -23.23
CA GLY A 219 -31.05 -38.14 -23.01
C GLY A 219 -31.90 -37.59 -21.87
N LEU A 220 -32.76 -36.62 -22.20
CA LEU A 220 -34.08 -36.36 -21.61
C LEU A 220 -34.14 -36.05 -20.10
N ASN A 221 -33.62 -34.89 -19.71
CA ASN A 221 -34.36 -33.77 -19.08
C ASN A 221 -33.33 -32.76 -18.53
N LEU A 222 -33.30 -31.56 -19.11
CA LEU A 222 -32.42 -30.47 -18.70
C LEU A 222 -33.08 -29.66 -17.57
N GLU A 223 -32.58 -29.78 -16.35
CA GLU A 223 -32.66 -28.67 -15.39
C GLU A 223 -31.45 -27.76 -15.63
N VAL A 224 -31.68 -26.63 -16.30
CA VAL A 224 -30.70 -25.54 -16.34
C VAL A 224 -30.82 -24.80 -15.02
N ARG A 225 -29.95 -25.12 -14.05
CA ARG A 225 -29.74 -24.21 -12.92
C ARG A 225 -29.11 -22.94 -13.49
N LYS A 226 -29.68 -21.78 -13.12
CA LYS A 226 -29.09 -20.49 -13.51
C LYS A 226 -27.76 -20.36 -12.78
N PRO A 227 -26.72 -19.80 -13.43
CA PRO A 227 -25.49 -19.51 -12.72
C PRO A 227 -25.76 -18.59 -11.53
N VAL A 228 -25.23 -18.96 -10.37
CA VAL A 228 -25.09 -18.03 -9.26
C VAL A 228 -23.97 -17.08 -9.64
N VAL A 229 -24.29 -15.79 -9.64
CA VAL A 229 -23.39 -14.73 -10.06
C VAL A 229 -23.24 -13.79 -8.88
N PHE A 230 -22.01 -13.61 -8.42
CA PHE A 230 -21.69 -12.53 -7.52
C PHE A 230 -21.60 -11.25 -8.35
N LYS A 231 -22.67 -10.44 -8.27
CA LYS A 231 -22.85 -9.31 -9.17
C LYS A 231 -21.86 -8.20 -8.86
N GLY A 232 -21.29 -7.60 -9.90
CA GLY A 232 -20.54 -6.37 -9.73
C GLY A 232 -21.45 -5.21 -9.31
N ILE A 233 -20.93 -4.27 -8.53
CA ILE A 233 -21.64 -3.03 -8.24
C ILE A 233 -21.66 -2.12 -9.46
N ALA A 234 -22.68 -1.26 -9.59
CA ALA A 234 -22.74 -0.33 -10.71
C ALA A 234 -21.51 0.59 -10.70
N ARG A 235 -20.74 0.59 -11.81
CA ARG A 235 -19.67 1.56 -12.04
C ARG A 235 -20.27 2.97 -12.10
N THR A 236 -19.65 3.92 -11.40
CA THR A 236 -20.08 5.31 -11.39
C THR A 236 -18.93 6.26 -11.75
N PRO A 237 -19.19 7.38 -12.45
CA PRO A 237 -18.19 8.43 -12.67
C PRO A 237 -17.57 8.95 -11.37
N GLU A 238 -18.33 8.96 -10.27
CA GLU A 238 -17.88 9.36 -8.95
C GLU A 238 -16.77 8.45 -8.42
N GLU A 239 -16.92 7.13 -8.54
CA GLU A 239 -15.88 6.19 -8.09
C GLU A 239 -14.64 6.27 -8.99
N VAL A 240 -14.82 6.44 -10.29
CA VAL A 240 -13.72 6.71 -11.23
C VAL A 240 -12.97 7.99 -10.85
N SER A 241 -13.69 9.06 -10.53
CA SER A 241 -13.09 10.32 -10.08
C SER A 241 -12.34 10.15 -8.76
N ARG A 242 -12.89 9.40 -7.80
CA ARG A 242 -12.25 9.14 -6.50
C ARG A 242 -10.95 8.36 -6.69
N PHE A 243 -10.98 7.29 -7.48
CA PHE A 243 -9.79 6.53 -7.88
C PHE A 243 -8.69 7.44 -8.44
N LEU A 244 -9.03 8.26 -9.42
CA LEU A 244 -8.06 9.15 -10.07
C LEU A 244 -7.55 10.25 -9.14
N ASN A 245 -8.36 10.73 -8.21
CA ASN A 245 -7.95 11.68 -7.16
C ASN A 245 -6.90 11.09 -6.20
N GLN A 246 -6.95 9.78 -5.94
CA GLN A 246 -5.93 9.08 -5.14
C GLN A 246 -4.68 8.75 -5.99
N ALA A 247 -4.87 8.32 -7.24
CA ALA A 247 -3.80 7.82 -8.10
C ALA A 247 -2.96 8.91 -8.81
N THR A 248 -3.45 10.14 -8.92
CA THR A 248 -2.82 11.20 -9.73
C THR A 248 -2.55 12.49 -8.95
N PHE A 249 -2.03 13.53 -9.61
CA PHE A 249 -1.99 14.90 -9.08
C PHE A 249 -3.34 15.64 -9.16
N GLY A 250 -4.43 14.91 -9.42
CA GLY A 250 -5.77 15.45 -9.62
C GLY A 250 -6.23 15.19 -11.06
N PRO A 251 -7.42 14.60 -11.27
CA PRO A 251 -7.93 14.34 -12.61
C PRO A 251 -8.38 15.60 -13.35
N THR A 252 -8.50 15.49 -14.66
CA THR A 252 -9.32 16.41 -15.47
C THR A 252 -10.70 15.80 -15.65
N PHE A 253 -11.70 16.63 -16.01
CA PHE A 253 -13.02 16.10 -16.33
C PHE A 253 -12.97 15.09 -17.50
N ASP A 254 -12.16 15.38 -18.52
CA ASP A 254 -12.01 14.51 -19.69
C ASP A 254 -11.35 13.18 -19.32
N LEU A 255 -10.35 13.17 -18.44
CA LEU A 255 -9.75 11.92 -17.94
C LEU A 255 -10.77 11.04 -17.20
N ILE A 256 -11.64 11.65 -16.40
CA ILE A 256 -12.72 10.92 -15.70
C ILE A 256 -13.67 10.31 -16.72
N GLN A 257 -14.14 11.11 -17.68
CA GLN A 257 -15.08 10.66 -18.70
C GLN A 257 -14.49 9.61 -19.62
N ASP A 258 -13.28 9.81 -20.12
CA ASP A 258 -12.62 8.87 -21.03
C ASP A 258 -12.41 7.52 -20.33
N PHE A 259 -11.95 7.55 -19.07
CA PHE A 259 -11.76 6.31 -18.32
C PHE A 259 -13.09 5.64 -17.95
N ASP A 260 -14.12 6.39 -17.56
CA ASP A 260 -15.44 5.82 -17.30
C ASP A 260 -16.05 5.19 -18.56
N ASN A 261 -16.05 5.92 -19.68
CA ASN A 261 -16.61 5.47 -20.96
C ASN A 261 -15.84 4.32 -21.60
N SER A 262 -14.55 4.15 -21.28
CA SER A 262 -13.75 3.01 -21.76
C SER A 262 -14.28 1.67 -21.25
N GLY A 263 -14.91 1.65 -20.06
CA GLY A 263 -15.29 0.43 -19.36
C GLY A 263 -14.09 -0.41 -18.86
N GLU A 264 -12.86 0.11 -18.97
CA GLU A 264 -11.66 -0.56 -18.46
C GLU A 264 -11.68 -0.63 -16.92
N SER A 265 -11.15 -1.70 -16.36
CA SER A 265 -11.06 -1.87 -14.91
C SER A 265 -9.97 -0.98 -14.29
N PHE A 266 -9.96 -0.81 -12.96
CA PHE A 266 -8.92 -0.01 -12.29
C PHE A 266 -7.55 -0.67 -12.43
N ALA A 267 -7.48 -2.01 -12.35
CA ALA A 267 -6.26 -2.75 -12.60
C ALA A 267 -5.69 -2.48 -14.01
N SER A 268 -6.54 -2.53 -15.05
CA SER A 268 -6.15 -2.24 -16.43
C SER A 268 -5.60 -0.82 -16.61
N TRP A 269 -6.22 0.16 -15.94
CA TRP A 269 -5.71 1.54 -15.96
C TRP A 269 -4.36 1.67 -15.27
N ILE A 270 -4.15 0.98 -14.13
CA ILE A 270 -2.86 0.95 -13.43
C ILE A 270 -1.78 0.35 -14.34
N ASP A 271 -2.06 -0.79 -14.97
CA ASP A 271 -1.13 -1.45 -15.89
C ASP A 271 -0.76 -0.55 -17.06
N SER A 272 -1.75 0.15 -17.62
CA SER A 272 -1.52 1.15 -18.66
C SER A 272 -0.62 2.29 -18.19
N GLN A 273 -0.84 2.82 -16.98
CA GLN A 273 0.00 3.87 -16.40
C GLN A 273 1.43 3.41 -16.10
N ILE A 274 1.61 2.16 -15.65
CA ILE A 274 2.92 1.55 -15.41
C ILE A 274 3.68 1.38 -16.74
N ALA A 275 2.98 1.07 -17.83
CA ALA A 275 3.57 0.88 -19.15
C ALA A 275 3.95 2.19 -19.88
N ILE A 276 3.37 3.34 -19.49
CA ILE A 276 3.72 4.63 -20.11
C ILE A 276 5.21 4.95 -19.82
N PRO A 277 6.00 5.29 -20.86
CA PRO A 277 7.37 5.75 -20.68
C PRO A 277 7.46 6.94 -19.71
N PRO A 278 8.44 6.98 -18.80
CA PRO A 278 8.54 8.06 -17.82
C PRO A 278 8.63 9.45 -18.45
N THR A 279 7.86 10.41 -17.95
CA THR A 279 8.13 11.83 -18.18
C THR A 279 9.30 12.24 -17.30
N LEU A 280 10.51 12.17 -17.83
CA LEU A 280 11.73 12.42 -17.05
C LEU A 280 11.83 13.89 -16.61
N ILE A 281 12.31 14.09 -15.39
CA ILE A 281 12.54 15.41 -14.83
C ILE A 281 13.59 16.18 -15.62
N THR A 282 14.62 15.51 -16.16
CA THR A 282 15.65 16.11 -17.00
C THR A 282 15.05 16.67 -18.28
N ASP A 283 14.26 15.90 -19.01
CA ASP A 283 13.54 16.36 -20.21
C ASP A 283 12.61 17.55 -19.90
N SER A 284 11.91 17.49 -18.75
CA SER A 284 11.04 18.57 -18.31
C SER A 284 11.81 19.86 -18.01
N MET A 285 12.99 19.76 -17.38
CA MET A 285 13.89 20.90 -17.18
C MET A 285 14.43 21.45 -18.50
N GLU A 286 14.80 20.58 -19.45
CA GLU A 286 15.28 21.02 -20.77
C GLU A 286 14.19 21.77 -21.56
N ARG A 287 12.93 21.33 -21.49
CA ARG A 287 11.79 22.09 -22.06
C ARG A 287 11.67 23.48 -21.45
N GLU A 288 11.84 23.61 -20.14
CA GLU A 288 11.85 24.92 -19.48
C GLU A 288 13.01 25.80 -19.97
N VAL A 289 14.19 25.24 -20.19
CA VAL A 289 15.36 25.95 -20.75
C VAL A 289 15.07 26.43 -22.17
N LEU A 290 14.46 25.59 -23.01
CA LEU A 290 14.03 25.97 -24.37
C LEU A 290 13.01 27.11 -24.34
N GLY A 291 12.13 27.14 -23.34
CA GLY A 291 11.21 28.25 -23.04
C GLY A 291 11.86 29.48 -22.37
N GLY A 292 13.19 29.52 -22.26
CA GLY A 292 13.97 30.66 -21.77
C GLY A 292 14.32 30.61 -20.27
N ALA A 293 14.11 29.49 -19.59
CA ALA A 293 14.58 29.33 -18.21
C ALA A 293 16.11 29.39 -18.12
N LYS A 294 16.62 30.04 -17.09
CA LYS A 294 18.05 29.98 -16.74
C LYS A 294 18.33 28.67 -15.99
N ARG A 295 19.50 28.07 -16.24
CA ARG A 295 20.03 26.98 -15.41
C ARG A 295 20.46 27.52 -14.05
N ASN A 296 19.53 27.54 -13.11
CA ASN A 296 19.73 27.97 -11.74
C ASN A 296 18.93 27.06 -10.78
N HIS A 297 19.00 27.35 -9.48
CA HIS A 297 18.32 26.58 -8.42
C HIS A 297 16.78 26.46 -8.58
N GLN A 298 16.16 27.28 -9.43
CA GLN A 298 14.71 27.20 -9.68
C GLN A 298 14.36 26.22 -10.79
N LEU A 299 15.32 25.82 -11.63
CA LEU A 299 15.06 25.01 -12.82
C LEU A 299 14.45 23.65 -12.47
N PHE A 300 14.96 22.97 -11.43
CA PHE A 300 14.39 21.71 -10.95
C PHE A 300 12.90 21.84 -10.63
N HIS A 301 12.52 22.88 -9.89
CA HIS A 301 11.13 23.07 -9.46
C HIS A 301 10.21 23.37 -10.65
N ARG A 302 10.69 24.10 -11.66
CA ARG A 302 9.94 24.35 -12.90
C ARG A 302 9.75 23.05 -13.69
N GLY A 303 10.80 22.24 -13.83
CA GLY A 303 10.71 20.92 -14.46
C GLY A 303 9.76 19.99 -13.71
N TRP A 304 9.83 19.97 -12.38
CA TRP A 304 8.94 19.18 -11.52
C TRP A 304 7.48 19.62 -11.70
N TRP A 305 7.24 20.93 -11.72
CA TRP A 305 5.91 21.48 -11.91
C TRP A 305 5.32 21.13 -13.28
N ARG A 306 6.13 21.17 -14.33
CA ARG A 306 5.74 20.66 -15.65
C ARG A 306 5.37 19.18 -15.61
N ALA A 307 6.25 18.33 -15.08
CA ALA A 307 6.02 16.89 -15.06
C ALA A 307 4.76 16.52 -14.27
N ALA A 308 4.55 17.11 -13.09
CA ALA A 308 3.36 16.88 -12.28
C ALA A 308 2.06 17.35 -12.98
N ALA A 309 2.10 18.49 -13.65
CA ALA A 309 0.93 19.06 -14.32
C ALA A 309 0.61 18.41 -15.68
N GLU A 310 1.61 18.08 -16.50
CA GLU A 310 1.41 17.65 -17.90
C GLU A 310 1.79 16.20 -18.19
N GLY A 311 2.53 15.53 -17.31
CA GLY A 311 2.98 14.16 -17.54
C GLY A 311 1.79 13.22 -17.79
N ALA A 312 1.87 12.37 -18.82
CA ALA A 312 0.84 11.38 -19.13
C ALA A 312 0.88 10.18 -18.15
N ASP A 313 2.06 9.92 -17.59
CA ASP A 313 2.39 8.91 -16.57
C ASP A 313 2.08 9.41 -15.15
N GLN A 314 0.85 9.89 -14.93
CA GLN A 314 0.45 10.53 -13.67
C GLN A 314 0.68 9.67 -12.44
N LEU A 315 0.42 8.36 -12.52
CA LEU A 315 0.68 7.46 -11.39
C LEU A 315 2.18 7.41 -11.04
N ARG A 316 3.06 7.42 -12.05
CA ARG A 316 4.52 7.44 -11.86
C ARG A 316 4.97 8.74 -11.21
N GLN A 317 4.47 9.87 -11.67
CA GLN A 317 4.79 11.17 -11.07
C GLN A 317 4.33 11.23 -9.62
N ARG A 318 3.13 10.69 -9.33
CA ARG A 318 2.57 10.64 -7.98
C ARG A 318 3.37 9.73 -7.05
N MET A 319 3.81 8.57 -7.54
CA MET A 319 4.67 7.61 -6.85
C MET A 319 6.06 8.19 -6.58
N ALA A 320 6.70 8.82 -7.58
CA ALA A 320 7.99 9.49 -7.39
C ALA A 320 7.91 10.58 -6.31
N PHE A 321 6.82 11.35 -6.27
CA PHE A 321 6.60 12.34 -5.21
C PHE A 321 6.41 11.68 -3.83
N ALA A 322 5.64 10.58 -3.73
CA ALA A 322 5.50 9.82 -2.50
C ALA A 322 6.84 9.23 -2.01
N LEU A 323 7.64 8.67 -2.92
CA LEU A 323 8.97 8.13 -2.60
C LEU A 323 9.95 9.24 -2.18
N SER A 324 9.89 10.43 -2.78
CA SER A 324 10.75 11.58 -2.38
C SER A 324 10.49 12.05 -0.94
N GLN A 325 9.34 11.65 -0.39
CA GLN A 325 8.89 11.96 0.95
C GLN A 325 9.18 10.83 1.96
N ILE A 326 9.63 9.67 1.48
CA ILE A 326 10.06 8.51 2.29
C ILE A 326 11.58 8.44 2.27
N LEU A 327 12.16 8.44 1.07
CA LEU A 327 13.58 8.55 0.80
C LEU A 327 13.90 10.04 0.70
N VAL A 328 14.33 10.65 1.81
CA VAL A 328 14.40 12.11 1.92
C VAL A 328 15.80 12.61 1.57
N VAL A 329 15.87 13.53 0.61
CA VAL A 329 16.97 14.49 0.45
C VAL A 329 16.39 15.90 0.46
N SER A 330 17.19 16.89 0.89
CA SER A 330 16.71 18.26 0.97
C SER A 330 17.73 19.33 0.62
N GLY A 331 17.28 20.32 -0.15
CA GLY A 331 17.98 21.58 -0.38
C GLY A 331 18.03 22.51 0.84
N GLN A 332 17.27 22.25 1.91
CA GLN A 332 17.44 22.99 3.18
C GLN A 332 18.70 22.55 3.93
N GLY A 333 19.10 21.28 3.78
CA GLY A 333 20.28 20.72 4.46
C GLY A 333 21.47 20.40 3.54
N SER A 334 21.32 20.48 2.22
CA SER A 334 22.42 20.29 1.26
C SER A 334 22.46 21.38 0.18
N ASP A 335 23.59 22.09 0.11
CA ASP A 335 23.87 23.04 -0.96
C ASP A 335 24.00 22.38 -2.34
N VAL A 336 24.35 21.10 -2.39
CA VAL A 336 24.43 20.33 -3.64
C VAL A 336 23.03 20.18 -4.23
N VAL A 337 22.06 19.74 -3.41
CA VAL A 337 20.66 19.56 -3.83
C VAL A 337 20.00 20.91 -4.15
N ARG A 338 20.23 21.94 -3.32
CA ARG A 338 19.65 23.28 -3.53
C ARG A 338 20.24 24.01 -4.73
N GLY A 339 21.56 23.96 -4.87
CA GLY A 339 22.31 24.80 -5.80
C GLY A 339 22.37 24.25 -7.22
N SER A 340 22.30 22.93 -7.39
CA SER A 340 22.41 22.26 -8.69
C SER A 340 21.09 21.60 -9.10
N PRO A 341 20.40 22.12 -10.14
CA PRO A 341 19.25 21.43 -10.70
C PRO A 341 19.60 20.06 -11.28
N GLU A 342 20.84 19.84 -11.71
CA GLU A 342 21.32 18.53 -12.17
C GLU A 342 21.40 17.51 -11.02
N ALA A 343 21.88 17.92 -9.84
CA ALA A 343 21.90 17.05 -8.65
C ALA A 343 20.48 16.66 -8.20
N ALA A 344 19.60 17.65 -8.10
CA ALA A 344 18.20 17.44 -7.74
C ALA A 344 17.46 16.59 -8.80
N GLY A 345 17.72 16.85 -10.07
CA GLY A 345 17.19 16.09 -11.20
C GLY A 345 17.66 14.63 -11.18
N ALA A 346 18.95 14.38 -11.03
CA ALA A 346 19.51 13.02 -10.99
C ALA A 346 18.93 12.20 -9.82
N TYR A 347 18.70 12.82 -8.66
CA TYR A 347 18.00 12.17 -7.55
C TYR A 347 16.55 11.82 -7.91
N TYR A 348 15.79 12.81 -8.38
CA TYR A 348 14.36 12.64 -8.64
C TYR A 348 14.09 11.69 -9.82
N GLU A 349 14.99 11.64 -10.79
CA GLU A 349 14.90 10.72 -11.94
C GLU A 349 15.05 9.25 -11.52
N ILE A 350 15.87 8.94 -10.51
CA ILE A 350 15.92 7.59 -9.91
C ILE A 350 14.52 7.20 -9.41
N LEU A 351 13.83 8.11 -8.71
CA LEU A 351 12.50 7.85 -8.18
C LEU A 351 11.46 7.65 -9.29
N GLN A 352 11.58 8.37 -10.42
CA GLN A 352 10.69 8.20 -11.58
C GLN A 352 10.93 6.84 -12.26
N ASN A 353 12.20 6.50 -12.50
CA ASN A 353 12.57 5.25 -13.17
C ASN A 353 12.23 4.02 -12.32
N GLN A 354 12.44 4.09 -11.01
CA GLN A 354 12.21 3.00 -10.07
C GLN A 354 10.82 3.05 -9.39
N ALA A 355 9.92 3.93 -9.84
CA ALA A 355 8.59 4.10 -9.24
C ALA A 355 7.81 2.78 -9.07
N PHE A 356 7.99 1.85 -10.01
CA PHE A 356 7.35 0.53 -10.03
C PHE A 356 8.39 -0.61 -10.10
N GLY A 357 9.65 -0.32 -9.77
CA GLY A 357 10.76 -1.28 -9.82
C GLY A 357 10.89 -2.07 -8.51
N ASN A 358 12.05 -2.71 -8.35
CA ASN A 358 12.36 -3.41 -7.10
C ASN A 358 12.91 -2.45 -6.04
N TYR A 359 12.44 -2.58 -4.80
CA TYR A 359 12.82 -1.70 -3.70
C TYR A 359 14.31 -1.78 -3.33
N ALA A 360 14.95 -2.95 -3.45
CA ALA A 360 16.39 -3.08 -3.22
C ALA A 360 17.19 -2.30 -4.28
N ASP A 361 16.76 -2.37 -5.56
CA ASP A 361 17.40 -1.63 -6.66
C ASP A 361 17.20 -0.12 -6.50
N LEU A 362 16.03 0.31 -5.99
CA LEU A 362 15.78 1.71 -5.64
C LEU A 362 16.70 2.17 -4.51
N LEU A 363 16.77 1.42 -3.39
CA LEU A 363 17.64 1.79 -2.26
C LEU A 363 19.11 1.84 -2.69
N GLU A 364 19.57 0.89 -3.50
CA GLU A 364 20.92 0.88 -4.03
C GLU A 364 21.20 2.12 -4.90
N ALA A 365 20.33 2.41 -5.87
CA ALA A 365 20.48 3.60 -6.71
C ALA A 365 20.55 4.90 -5.88
N ILE A 366 19.77 4.97 -4.80
CA ILE A 366 19.76 6.09 -3.86
C ILE A 366 21.04 6.15 -3.02
N THR A 367 21.58 5.00 -2.58
CA THR A 367 22.88 4.92 -1.89
C THR A 367 24.01 5.51 -2.73
N TYR A 368 24.01 5.24 -4.04
CA TYR A 368 25.02 5.76 -4.96
C TYR A 368 24.74 7.19 -5.42
N ASN A 369 23.59 7.78 -5.12
CA ASN A 369 23.27 9.14 -5.53
C ASN A 369 24.11 10.18 -4.78
N LEU A 370 24.73 11.12 -5.50
CA LEU A 370 25.55 12.17 -4.89
C LEU A 370 24.77 13.09 -3.94
N GLY A 371 23.54 13.46 -4.30
CA GLY A 371 22.68 14.29 -3.47
C GLY A 371 22.41 13.64 -2.12
N MET A 372 22.11 12.33 -2.12
CA MET A 372 21.97 11.53 -0.90
C MET A 372 23.29 11.43 -0.12
N GLY A 373 24.39 11.12 -0.80
CA GLY A 373 25.76 11.11 -0.23
C GLY A 373 26.13 12.39 0.50
N SER A 374 25.83 13.53 -0.12
CA SER A 374 26.07 14.85 0.46
C SER A 374 25.12 15.18 1.60
N TYR A 375 23.86 14.71 1.55
CA TYR A 375 22.84 15.06 2.53
C TYR A 375 22.96 14.25 3.82
N LEU A 376 23.24 12.95 3.72
CA LEU A 376 23.35 12.05 4.88
C LEU A 376 24.80 11.70 5.26
N GLY A 377 25.79 12.28 4.58
CA GLY A 377 27.17 12.33 5.07
C GLY A 377 28.06 11.16 4.65
N HIS A 378 27.57 10.19 3.89
CA HIS A 378 28.42 9.08 3.43
C HIS A 378 29.31 9.43 2.23
N LEU A 379 29.15 10.61 1.62
CA LEU A 379 30.13 11.15 0.68
C LEU A 379 31.47 11.40 1.38
N ARG A 380 32.54 10.75 0.92
CA ARG A 380 33.89 10.75 1.49
C ARG A 380 34.00 10.11 2.87
N ASN A 381 33.05 9.24 3.21
CA ASN A 381 33.16 8.38 4.38
C ASN A 381 34.34 7.41 4.21
N GLN A 382 35.10 7.16 5.28
CA GLN A 382 36.32 6.36 5.24
C GLN A 382 36.24 5.23 6.27
N SER A 383 36.95 4.14 5.99
CA SER A 383 37.22 3.08 6.96
C SER A 383 37.92 3.62 8.22
N GLU A 384 37.85 2.87 9.30
CA GLU A 384 38.44 3.27 10.58
C GLU A 384 39.96 3.44 10.48
N ASP A 385 40.47 4.55 11.01
CA ASP A 385 41.91 4.77 11.23
C ASP A 385 42.09 5.32 12.65
N PRO A 386 42.45 4.46 13.64
CA PRO A 386 42.62 4.88 15.02
C PRO A 386 43.78 5.86 15.23
N GLU A 387 44.81 5.84 14.39
CA GLU A 387 45.95 6.76 14.49
C GLU A 387 45.54 8.18 14.10
N LEU A 388 44.69 8.29 13.06
CA LEU A 388 44.14 9.54 12.58
C LEU A 388 42.81 9.94 13.26
N ARG A 389 42.28 9.09 14.15
CA ARG A 389 40.98 9.24 14.82
C ARG A 389 39.81 9.39 13.83
N ILE A 390 39.88 8.62 12.75
CA ILE A 390 38.84 8.54 11.73
C ILE A 390 37.96 7.34 12.08
N PHE A 391 36.64 7.56 12.12
CA PHE A 391 35.63 6.53 12.32
C PHE A 391 34.60 6.63 11.19
N PRO A 392 34.01 5.50 10.74
CA PRO A 392 32.93 5.52 9.76
C PRO A 392 31.75 6.40 10.22
N ASP A 393 31.23 7.24 9.34
CA ASP A 393 30.02 8.02 9.59
C ASP A 393 28.80 7.09 9.65
N GLU A 394 28.07 7.16 10.77
CA GLU A 394 26.92 6.31 11.08
C GLU A 394 25.59 6.85 10.54
N ASN A 395 25.53 8.11 10.10
CA ASN A 395 24.26 8.79 9.84
C ASN A 395 23.47 8.13 8.71
N TYR A 396 24.07 7.92 7.54
CA TYR A 396 23.38 7.24 6.44
C TYR A 396 22.97 5.80 6.80
N ALA A 397 23.83 5.06 7.50
CA ALA A 397 23.52 3.69 7.94
C ALA A 397 22.30 3.66 8.89
N ARG A 398 22.23 4.61 9.83
CA ARG A 398 21.10 4.77 10.75
C ARG A 398 19.82 5.07 9.99
N GLU A 399 19.83 6.06 9.10
CA GLU A 399 18.61 6.45 8.38
C GLU A 399 18.16 5.41 7.34
N LEU A 400 19.11 4.69 6.72
CA LEU A 400 18.81 3.57 5.83
C LEU A 400 18.03 2.47 6.55
N MET A 401 18.38 2.15 7.79
CA MET A 401 17.61 1.21 8.63
C MET A 401 16.31 1.84 9.14
N GLN A 402 16.41 3.01 9.77
CA GLN A 402 15.34 3.59 10.57
C GLN A 402 14.20 4.17 9.74
N LEU A 403 14.52 4.87 8.66
CA LEU A 403 13.55 5.66 7.90
C LEU A 403 13.26 5.06 6.54
N PHE A 404 14.23 4.39 5.94
CA PHE A 404 14.13 3.95 4.54
C PHE A 404 13.85 2.45 4.38
N SER A 405 13.88 1.65 5.45
CA SER A 405 13.67 0.19 5.30
C SER A 405 12.84 -0.45 6.41
N ILE A 406 13.34 -0.49 7.64
CA ILE A 406 12.82 -1.43 8.66
C ILE A 406 12.18 -0.77 9.88
N GLY A 407 12.31 0.55 10.04
CA GLY A 407 11.74 1.26 11.19
C GLY A 407 12.52 1.01 12.48
N LEU A 408 12.05 1.61 13.58
CA LEU A 408 12.64 1.47 14.91
C LEU A 408 12.24 0.17 15.62
N TRP A 409 11.05 -0.36 15.32
CA TRP A 409 10.42 -1.46 16.04
C TRP A 409 10.10 -2.60 15.09
N GLU A 410 10.33 -3.83 15.51
CA GLU A 410 9.89 -4.98 14.75
C GLU A 410 8.36 -4.97 14.61
N LEU A 411 7.88 -5.30 13.41
CA LEU A 411 6.45 -5.26 13.07
C LEU A 411 5.93 -6.65 12.75
N ASN A 412 4.68 -6.91 13.15
CA ASN A 412 3.87 -7.96 12.53
C ASN A 412 3.45 -7.50 11.12
N GLU A 413 2.96 -8.42 10.29
CA GLU A 413 2.52 -8.09 8.92
C GLU A 413 1.43 -7.02 8.89
N ASP A 414 0.61 -6.91 9.94
CA ASP A 414 -0.44 -5.89 10.06
C ASP A 414 0.06 -4.52 10.56
N GLY A 415 1.37 -4.34 10.69
CA GLY A 415 1.98 -3.10 11.15
C GLY A 415 1.91 -2.88 12.66
N SER A 416 1.30 -3.77 13.43
CA SER A 416 1.40 -3.73 14.89
C SER A 416 2.82 -4.09 15.35
N ARG A 417 3.24 -3.53 16.48
CA ARG A 417 4.59 -3.79 17.02
C ARG A 417 4.68 -5.22 17.56
N ARG A 418 5.75 -5.93 17.23
CA ARG A 418 6.10 -7.19 17.90
C ARG A 418 6.53 -6.89 19.33
N LEU A 419 5.99 -7.66 20.26
CA LEU A 419 6.24 -7.50 21.69
C LEU A 419 7.08 -8.66 22.22
N ASP A 420 7.98 -8.37 23.15
CA ASP A 420 8.71 -9.37 23.92
C ASP A 420 7.78 -10.12 24.90
N TYR A 421 8.31 -11.10 25.62
CA TYR A 421 7.55 -11.90 26.58
C TYR A 421 7.00 -11.12 27.80
N ILE A 422 7.41 -9.85 27.98
CA ILE A 422 6.97 -8.95 29.05
C ILE A 422 6.00 -7.89 28.49
N GLY A 423 5.83 -7.79 27.17
CA GLY A 423 4.94 -6.85 26.51
C GLY A 423 5.61 -5.56 26.00
N ASN A 424 6.94 -5.48 25.97
CA ASN A 424 7.64 -4.31 25.42
C ASN A 424 7.87 -4.46 23.91
N PRO A 425 7.79 -3.37 23.11
CA PRO A 425 8.19 -3.40 21.71
C PRO A 425 9.65 -3.86 21.52
N ILE A 426 9.87 -4.71 20.52
CA ILE A 426 11.21 -5.23 20.17
C ILE A 426 11.88 -4.26 19.19
N PRO A 427 13.07 -3.71 19.48
CA PRO A 427 13.79 -2.85 18.53
C PRO A 427 14.34 -3.67 17.36
N THR A 428 14.28 -3.12 16.14
CA THR A 428 14.79 -3.79 14.92
C THR A 428 16.32 -3.90 14.87
N TYR A 429 17.03 -2.94 15.48
CA TYR A 429 18.47 -2.89 15.49
C TYR A 429 19.00 -2.26 16.79
N THR A 430 20.32 -2.22 16.92
CA THR A 430 21.03 -1.64 18.07
C THR A 430 22.18 -0.78 17.55
N ASN A 431 22.87 -0.06 18.43
CA ASN A 431 24.04 0.71 18.02
C ASN A 431 25.14 -0.15 17.36
N PHE A 432 25.25 -1.42 17.76
CA PHE A 432 26.15 -2.37 17.12
C PHE A 432 25.86 -2.49 15.62
N HIS A 433 24.60 -2.73 15.25
CA HIS A 433 24.22 -2.84 13.84
C HIS A 433 24.45 -1.54 13.06
N ILE A 434 24.28 -0.38 13.71
CA ILE A 434 24.58 0.92 13.08
C ILE A 434 26.06 1.01 12.76
N THR A 435 26.94 0.68 13.70
CA THR A 435 28.39 0.69 13.45
C THR A 435 28.81 -0.32 12.39
N GLU A 436 28.16 -1.50 12.32
CA GLU A 436 28.46 -2.52 11.33
C GLU A 436 28.02 -2.11 9.93
N LEU A 437 26.83 -1.52 9.79
CA LEU A 437 26.35 -1.02 8.50
C LEU A 437 27.11 0.25 8.09
N ALA A 438 27.57 1.08 9.02
CA ALA A 438 28.42 2.25 8.71
C ALA A 438 29.70 1.84 7.98
N LYS A 439 30.29 0.68 8.32
CA LYS A 439 31.44 0.11 7.60
C LYS A 439 31.13 -0.18 6.13
N VAL A 440 29.93 -0.67 5.82
CA VAL A 440 29.47 -0.89 4.43
C VAL A 440 29.42 0.44 3.66
N MET A 441 29.14 1.54 4.34
CA MET A 441 28.97 2.87 3.74
C MET A 441 30.28 3.67 3.60
N THR A 442 31.43 3.01 3.71
CA THR A 442 32.76 3.64 3.57
C THR A 442 33.32 3.56 2.15
N GLY A 443 34.21 4.47 1.79
CA GLY A 443 34.89 4.52 0.49
C GLY A 443 34.15 5.30 -0.60
N PHE A 444 32.91 5.73 -0.39
CA PHE A 444 32.14 6.50 -1.37
C PHE A 444 32.78 7.87 -1.66
N ASN A 445 32.94 8.22 -2.92
CA ASN A 445 33.33 9.57 -3.35
C ASN A 445 32.70 9.92 -4.72
N TRP A 446 32.94 11.13 -5.22
CA TRP A 446 32.47 11.60 -6.52
C TRP A 446 32.75 10.61 -7.66
N GLY A 447 31.73 10.40 -8.50
CA GLY A 447 31.82 9.54 -9.68
C GLY A 447 32.84 10.02 -10.71
N GLY A 448 33.51 9.06 -11.36
CA GLY A 448 34.44 9.34 -12.47
C GLY A 448 35.70 10.12 -12.07
N THR A 449 36.11 10.03 -10.81
CA THR A 449 37.38 10.52 -10.27
C THR A 449 38.50 9.47 -10.45
N ASN A 450 39.77 9.88 -10.40
CA ASN A 450 40.92 8.97 -10.48
C ASN A 450 41.57 8.67 -9.12
N SER A 451 41.10 9.32 -8.05
CA SER A 451 41.48 9.02 -6.68
C SER A 451 40.36 9.40 -5.69
N PHE A 452 40.41 8.83 -4.48
CA PHE A 452 39.44 9.12 -3.42
C PHE A 452 39.45 10.59 -2.95
N TYR A 453 40.56 11.31 -3.10
CA TYR A 453 40.65 12.71 -2.67
C TYR A 453 40.19 13.70 -3.76
N GLU A 454 39.99 13.23 -4.99
CA GLU A 454 39.53 14.08 -6.08
C GLU A 454 38.09 14.56 -5.90
N TYR A 455 37.81 15.67 -6.56
CA TYR A 455 36.48 16.25 -6.71
C TYR A 455 36.22 16.40 -8.20
N LYS A 456 35.00 16.08 -8.64
CA LYS A 456 34.59 16.26 -10.04
C LYS A 456 33.19 16.85 -10.07
N ASN A 457 33.02 18.03 -10.65
CA ASN A 457 31.71 18.68 -10.73
C ASN A 457 30.80 18.01 -11.78
N ARG A 458 30.36 16.79 -11.50
CA ARG A 458 29.44 15.97 -12.30
C ARG A 458 28.39 15.36 -11.38
N PRO A 459 27.48 16.19 -10.85
CA PRO A 459 26.48 15.76 -9.88
C PRO A 459 25.42 14.81 -10.44
N ASP A 460 25.41 14.62 -11.76
CA ASP A 460 24.61 13.66 -12.50
C ASP A 460 25.17 12.24 -12.45
N LEU A 461 26.44 12.05 -12.10
CA LEU A 461 27.05 10.72 -12.04
C LEU A 461 26.82 10.08 -10.65
N PRO A 462 26.60 8.76 -10.59
CA PRO A 462 26.62 8.04 -9.32
C PRO A 462 28.01 8.15 -8.69
N MET A 463 28.04 8.13 -7.36
CA MET A 463 29.28 8.02 -6.58
C MET A 463 30.02 6.71 -6.92
N THR A 464 31.30 6.65 -6.60
CA THR A 464 32.13 5.44 -6.78
C THR A 464 32.72 5.05 -5.43
N ILE A 465 32.78 3.76 -5.15
CA ILE A 465 33.39 3.23 -3.94
C ILE A 465 34.87 2.95 -4.21
N TRP A 466 35.73 3.58 -3.42
CA TRP A 466 37.18 3.40 -3.46
C TRP A 466 37.58 2.30 -2.49
N GLU A 467 38.02 1.17 -3.04
CA GLU A 467 38.43 0.00 -2.25
C GLU A 467 39.49 0.31 -1.19
N THR A 468 40.40 1.25 -1.48
CA THR A 468 41.47 1.65 -0.54
C THR A 468 40.98 2.42 0.69
N HIS A 469 39.72 2.86 0.71
CA HIS A 469 39.08 3.60 1.81
C HIS A 469 37.81 2.93 2.30
N HIS A 470 37.52 1.72 1.80
CA HIS A 470 36.40 0.90 2.22
C HIS A 470 36.84 -0.07 3.32
N GLU A 471 36.01 -0.27 4.33
CA GLU A 471 36.29 -1.21 5.41
C GLU A 471 36.32 -2.65 4.86
N ARG A 472 37.41 -3.36 5.07
CA ARG A 472 37.64 -4.71 4.49
C ARG A 472 37.37 -5.83 5.47
N GLY A 473 37.18 -5.54 6.75
CA GLY A 473 36.81 -6.52 7.76
C GLY A 473 35.44 -7.14 7.52
N GLU A 474 35.16 -8.19 8.29
CA GLU A 474 33.82 -8.79 8.37
C GLU A 474 32.81 -7.77 8.91
N LYS A 475 31.56 -7.86 8.44
CA LYS A 475 30.48 -6.94 8.84
C LYS A 475 29.23 -7.72 9.19
N PHE A 476 28.58 -7.43 10.32
CA PHE A 476 27.41 -8.18 10.78
C PHE A 476 26.10 -7.48 10.37
N LEU A 477 25.13 -8.27 9.90
CA LEU A 477 23.90 -7.78 9.30
C LEU A 477 22.72 -7.84 10.27
N VAL A 478 21.73 -6.96 10.07
CA VAL A 478 20.58 -6.78 10.98
C VAL A 478 19.66 -7.99 10.97
N ASN A 479 19.29 -8.47 9.79
CA ASN A 479 18.38 -9.62 9.61
C ASN A 479 19.13 -10.97 9.73
N GLY A 480 20.19 -11.00 10.55
CA GLY A 480 21.10 -12.14 10.66
C GLY A 480 22.08 -12.28 9.49
N GLY A 481 23.12 -13.10 9.71
CA GLY A 481 24.22 -13.30 8.77
C GLY A 481 25.36 -12.28 8.92
N TYR A 482 26.37 -12.42 8.07
CA TYR A 482 27.53 -11.53 8.03
C TYR A 482 28.11 -11.48 6.61
N LEU A 483 28.82 -10.39 6.30
CA LEU A 483 29.63 -10.22 5.10
C LEU A 483 31.07 -10.67 5.40
N PRO A 484 31.62 -11.65 4.67
CA PRO A 484 33.03 -12.03 4.77
C PRO A 484 34.00 -10.87 4.53
N ALA A 485 35.19 -10.97 5.12
CA ALA A 485 36.26 -10.01 4.88
C ALA A 485 36.72 -10.00 3.41
N ASN A 486 37.18 -8.85 2.95
CA ASN A 486 37.77 -8.59 1.63
C ASN A 486 36.84 -8.75 0.42
N MET A 487 35.52 -8.73 0.64
CA MET A 487 34.54 -8.66 -0.43
C MET A 487 34.69 -7.40 -1.28
N ASN A 488 34.17 -7.47 -2.51
CA ASN A 488 34.06 -6.30 -3.37
C ASN A 488 33.11 -5.29 -2.68
N PRO A 489 33.52 -4.01 -2.51
CA PRO A 489 32.69 -3.02 -1.83
C PRO A 489 31.28 -2.83 -2.41
N ALA A 490 31.11 -3.01 -3.72
CA ALA A 490 29.78 -2.92 -4.33
C ALA A 490 28.87 -4.08 -3.91
N ASP A 491 29.44 -5.30 -3.80
CA ASP A 491 28.71 -6.48 -3.35
C ASP A 491 28.32 -6.36 -1.86
N ASP A 492 29.20 -5.74 -1.04
CA ASP A 492 28.89 -5.43 0.36
C ASP A 492 27.65 -4.55 0.49
N VAL A 493 27.56 -3.49 -0.32
CA VAL A 493 26.41 -2.58 -0.35
C VAL A 493 25.16 -3.32 -0.80
N ARG A 494 25.25 -4.09 -1.89
CA ARG A 494 24.10 -4.83 -2.43
C ARG A 494 23.52 -5.80 -1.42
N ILE A 495 24.36 -6.66 -0.83
CA ILE A 495 23.91 -7.69 0.11
C ILE A 495 23.37 -7.06 1.41
N ALA A 496 23.98 -5.97 1.89
CA ALA A 496 23.46 -5.26 3.05
C ALA A 496 22.07 -4.65 2.79
N ILE A 497 21.86 -4.06 1.61
CA ILE A 497 20.54 -3.52 1.22
C ILE A 497 19.52 -4.65 1.08
N GLU A 498 19.87 -5.75 0.42
CA GLU A 498 19.00 -6.92 0.32
C GLU A 498 18.66 -7.50 1.70
N ASN A 499 19.60 -7.52 2.65
CA ASN A 499 19.35 -7.95 4.01
C ASN A 499 18.27 -7.10 4.71
N LEU A 500 18.31 -5.78 4.51
CA LEU A 500 17.30 -4.85 5.04
C LEU A 500 15.95 -5.02 4.34
N VAL A 501 15.91 -5.13 3.01
CA VAL A 501 14.67 -5.34 2.26
C VAL A 501 14.02 -6.69 2.60
N ASN A 502 14.83 -7.72 2.86
CA ASN A 502 14.37 -9.04 3.31
C ASN A 502 13.98 -9.09 4.79
N HIS A 503 14.16 -8.02 5.56
CA HIS A 503 13.72 -7.98 6.94
C HIS A 503 12.18 -8.04 7.02
N PRO A 504 11.58 -8.82 7.94
CA PRO A 504 10.12 -8.95 8.04
C PRO A 504 9.37 -7.63 8.20
N SER A 505 9.94 -6.65 8.92
CA SER A 505 9.33 -5.32 9.09
C SER A 505 9.28 -4.46 7.81
N ALA A 506 10.08 -4.76 6.77
CA ALA A 506 10.21 -3.86 5.62
C ALA A 506 8.89 -3.66 4.87
N GLY A 507 8.17 -4.76 4.59
CA GLY A 507 6.86 -4.73 3.94
C GLY A 507 5.81 -3.89 4.67
N PRO A 508 5.48 -4.19 5.94
CA PRO A 508 4.49 -3.40 6.68
C PRO A 508 4.94 -1.95 6.93
N PHE A 509 6.23 -1.70 7.12
CA PHE A 509 6.76 -0.36 7.33
C PHE A 509 6.59 0.51 6.08
N ILE A 510 7.10 0.06 4.92
CA ILE A 510 6.99 0.80 3.66
C ILE A 510 5.55 0.84 3.16
N GLY A 511 4.81 -0.26 3.30
CA GLY A 511 3.39 -0.35 2.93
C GLY A 511 2.56 0.71 3.64
N ARG A 512 2.66 0.83 4.98
CA ARG A 512 1.95 1.86 5.75
C ARG A 512 2.28 3.27 5.24
N LEU A 513 3.56 3.59 5.02
CA LEU A 513 3.96 4.92 4.56
C LEU A 513 3.37 5.25 3.19
N LEU A 514 3.39 4.30 2.26
CA LEU A 514 2.82 4.50 0.93
C LEU A 514 1.28 4.62 0.98
N ILE A 515 0.58 3.82 1.78
CA ILE A 515 -0.86 3.97 1.98
C ILE A 515 -1.19 5.38 2.47
N GLN A 516 -0.45 5.91 3.47
CA GLN A 516 -0.63 7.28 3.95
C GLN A 516 -0.39 8.34 2.86
N LYS A 517 0.52 8.09 1.92
CA LYS A 517 0.77 9.03 0.82
C LYS A 517 -0.34 9.02 -0.22
N PHE A 518 -1.03 7.91 -0.45
CA PHE A 518 -2.03 7.76 -1.52
C PHE A 518 -3.48 7.85 -1.05
N VAL A 519 -3.85 7.16 0.04
CA VAL A 519 -5.25 6.82 0.32
C VAL A 519 -5.73 7.38 1.67
N THR A 520 -5.20 6.89 2.79
CA THR A 520 -5.69 7.27 4.12
C THR A 520 -4.58 7.36 5.16
N SER A 521 -4.71 8.29 6.11
CA SER A 521 -3.80 8.44 7.24
C SER A 521 -3.85 7.27 8.24
N ASN A 522 -4.97 6.53 8.28
CA ASN A 522 -5.26 5.49 9.27
C ASN A 522 -5.74 4.18 8.62
N PRO A 523 -4.88 3.49 7.85
CA PRO A 523 -5.25 2.19 7.29
C PRO A 523 -5.46 1.14 8.38
N SER A 524 -6.39 0.21 8.17
CA SER A 524 -6.58 -0.87 9.14
C SER A 524 -5.39 -1.85 9.17
N PRO A 525 -5.26 -2.64 10.24
CA PRO A 525 -4.33 -3.78 10.31
C PRO A 525 -4.44 -4.74 9.10
N ALA A 526 -5.65 -4.98 8.58
CA ALA A 526 -5.86 -5.89 7.46
C ALA A 526 -5.32 -5.32 6.14
N TYR A 527 -5.53 -4.02 5.90
CA TYR A 527 -5.00 -3.33 4.72
C TYR A 527 -3.47 -3.28 4.73
N ILE A 528 -2.85 -2.94 5.87
CA ILE A 528 -1.38 -2.99 5.99
C ILE A 528 -0.85 -4.40 5.69
N ARG A 529 -1.54 -5.45 6.19
CA ARG A 529 -1.16 -6.85 5.95
C ARG A 529 -1.18 -7.20 4.46
N ARG A 530 -2.25 -6.91 3.73
CA ARG A 530 -2.35 -7.22 2.29
C ARG A 530 -1.25 -6.53 1.49
N VAL A 531 -0.98 -5.26 1.77
CA VAL A 531 0.12 -4.51 1.14
C VAL A 531 1.50 -5.09 1.54
N ALA A 532 1.67 -5.48 2.80
CA ALA A 532 2.91 -6.12 3.27
C ALA A 532 3.17 -7.49 2.62
N ARG A 533 2.10 -8.24 2.30
CA ARG A 533 2.19 -9.51 1.56
C ARG A 533 2.55 -9.27 0.09
N ALA A 534 1.93 -8.30 -0.58
CA ALA A 534 2.31 -7.88 -1.93
C ALA A 534 3.77 -7.38 -2.02
N PHE A 535 4.26 -6.70 -0.97
CA PHE A 535 5.69 -6.37 -0.86
C PHE A 535 6.53 -7.65 -0.68
N SER A 536 6.03 -8.63 0.07
CA SER A 536 6.79 -9.84 0.40
C SER A 536 6.94 -10.78 -0.78
N ASP A 537 5.92 -10.85 -1.63
CA ASP A 537 5.86 -11.61 -2.86
C ASP A 537 4.83 -10.98 -3.81
N ASN A 538 5.22 -10.72 -5.05
CA ASN A 538 4.33 -10.22 -6.10
C ASN A 538 3.52 -11.31 -6.81
N GLY A 539 3.49 -12.53 -6.27
CA GLY A 539 2.90 -13.73 -6.87
C GLY A 539 3.84 -14.46 -7.82
N LYS A 540 5.06 -13.96 -8.03
CA LYS A 540 6.10 -14.57 -8.88
C LYS A 540 7.38 -14.87 -8.08
N GLY A 541 7.32 -14.84 -6.75
CA GLY A 541 8.45 -15.06 -5.85
C GLY A 541 9.38 -13.85 -5.72
N VAL A 542 8.95 -12.65 -6.15
CA VAL A 542 9.78 -11.44 -6.12
C VAL A 542 9.36 -10.53 -4.98
N ARG A 543 10.26 -10.36 -4.00
CA ARG A 543 10.09 -9.42 -2.89
C ARG A 543 10.46 -7.99 -3.31
N GLY A 544 9.67 -7.02 -2.89
CA GLY A 544 9.93 -5.59 -3.02
C GLY A 544 9.50 -4.98 -4.34
N ASP A 545 8.63 -5.63 -5.11
CA ASP A 545 8.05 -5.09 -6.34
C ASP A 545 7.08 -3.94 -6.04
N LEU A 546 7.50 -2.70 -6.30
CA LEU A 546 6.68 -1.52 -6.04
C LEU A 546 5.46 -1.40 -6.97
N GLY A 547 5.48 -2.06 -8.13
CA GLY A 547 4.33 -2.18 -9.02
C GLY A 547 3.23 -3.05 -8.40
N ALA A 548 3.59 -4.17 -7.78
CA ALA A 548 2.64 -5.01 -7.04
C ALA A 548 2.11 -4.28 -5.80
N VAL A 549 2.98 -3.58 -5.07
CA VAL A 549 2.60 -2.79 -3.89
C VAL A 549 1.59 -1.70 -4.23
N ILE A 550 1.81 -0.90 -5.30
CA ILE A 550 0.88 0.17 -5.64
C ILE A 550 -0.47 -0.37 -6.15
N ARG A 551 -0.48 -1.53 -6.84
CA ARG A 551 -1.74 -2.23 -7.18
C ARG A 551 -2.50 -2.61 -5.91
N SER A 552 -1.82 -3.24 -4.94
CA SER A 552 -2.46 -3.63 -3.69
C SER A 552 -3.01 -2.43 -2.91
N ILE A 553 -2.30 -1.30 -2.92
CA ILE A 553 -2.79 -0.05 -2.31
C ILE A 553 -4.06 0.46 -3.01
N LEU A 554 -4.02 0.63 -4.33
CA LEU A 554 -5.12 1.31 -5.01
C LEU A 554 -6.35 0.43 -5.22
N LEU A 555 -6.19 -0.89 -5.21
CA LEU A 555 -7.27 -1.87 -5.42
C LEU A 555 -7.82 -2.46 -4.12
N ASP A 556 -7.31 -2.06 -2.95
CA ASP A 556 -7.79 -2.58 -1.67
C ASP A 556 -9.27 -2.24 -1.44
N PRO A 557 -10.09 -3.15 -0.86
CA PRO A 557 -11.46 -2.85 -0.47
C PRO A 557 -11.59 -1.62 0.43
N GLU A 558 -10.65 -1.35 1.33
CA GLU A 558 -10.71 -0.13 2.15
C GLU A 558 -10.51 1.12 1.30
N ALA A 559 -9.72 1.05 0.22
CA ALA A 559 -9.53 2.15 -0.72
C ALA A 559 -10.75 2.36 -1.62
N ARG A 560 -11.48 1.29 -1.96
CA ARG A 560 -12.48 1.28 -3.04
C ARG A 560 -13.93 1.13 -2.56
N SER A 561 -14.18 0.63 -1.36
CA SER A 561 -15.54 0.47 -0.82
C SER A 561 -16.09 1.77 -0.22
N GLY A 562 -17.34 2.10 -0.59
CA GLY A 562 -18.04 3.29 -0.12
C GLY A 562 -18.37 3.27 1.38
N SER A 563 -18.76 2.13 1.93
CA SER A 563 -19.09 1.96 3.36
C SER A 563 -17.91 2.33 4.26
N ILE A 564 -16.71 1.86 3.91
CA ILE A 564 -15.47 2.08 4.67
C ILE A 564 -15.01 3.54 4.51
N SER A 565 -14.99 4.04 3.26
CA SER A 565 -14.52 5.39 2.92
C SER A 565 -15.36 6.53 3.54
N LEU A 566 -16.62 6.25 3.89
CA LEU A 566 -17.52 7.19 4.55
C LEU A 566 -17.29 7.30 6.07
N GLY A 567 -16.53 6.39 6.67
CA GLY A 567 -16.19 6.41 8.10
C GLY A 567 -15.58 7.73 8.55
N GLU A 568 -15.89 8.15 9.78
CA GLU A 568 -15.46 9.47 10.31
C GLU A 568 -13.94 9.60 10.42
N ARG A 569 -13.22 8.48 10.58
CA ARG A 569 -11.76 8.42 10.74
C ARG A 569 -11.03 8.08 9.44
N TYR A 570 -11.75 7.93 8.34
CA TYR A 570 -11.17 7.56 7.04
C TYR A 570 -10.72 8.79 6.24
N GLY A 571 -9.72 8.58 5.40
CA GLY A 571 -9.16 9.57 4.49
C GLY A 571 -7.90 10.25 5.00
N LYS A 572 -7.51 11.33 4.33
CA LYS A 572 -6.32 12.12 4.64
C LYS A 572 -6.47 13.56 4.15
N MET A 573 -5.71 14.50 4.68
CA MET A 573 -5.68 15.86 4.10
C MET A 573 -4.87 15.84 2.80
N ARG A 574 -5.39 16.47 1.74
CA ARG A 574 -4.67 16.67 0.47
C ARG A 574 -3.47 17.57 0.70
N GLU A 575 -2.30 17.14 0.23
CA GLU A 575 -1.09 17.94 0.32
C GLU A 575 -1.20 19.19 -0.58
N PRO A 576 -0.70 20.37 -0.16
CA PRO A 576 -0.90 21.61 -0.90
C PRO A 576 -0.42 21.58 -2.35
N TYR A 577 0.69 20.90 -2.65
CA TYR A 577 1.21 20.79 -4.01
C TYR A 577 0.35 19.90 -4.92
N ILE A 578 -0.35 18.91 -4.36
CA ILE A 578 -1.33 18.13 -5.10
C ILE A 578 -2.49 19.04 -5.49
N THR A 579 -2.99 19.83 -4.55
CA THR A 579 -4.06 20.79 -4.84
C THR A 579 -3.65 21.86 -5.85
N TYR A 580 -2.41 22.35 -5.75
CA TYR A 580 -1.85 23.31 -6.71
C TYR A 580 -1.81 22.71 -8.13
N ALA A 581 -1.32 21.47 -8.28
CA ALA A 581 -1.33 20.70 -9.52
C ALA A 581 -2.74 20.42 -10.05
N HIS A 582 -3.65 20.05 -9.16
CA HIS A 582 -5.02 19.73 -9.52
C HIS A 582 -5.73 20.92 -10.18
N LEU A 583 -5.62 22.13 -9.61
CA LEU A 583 -6.18 23.35 -10.23
C LEU A 583 -5.65 23.56 -11.65
N SER A 584 -4.34 23.37 -11.82
CA SER A 584 -3.63 23.56 -13.09
C SER A 584 -4.07 22.58 -14.15
N ARG A 585 -4.31 21.33 -13.75
CA ARG A 585 -4.75 20.23 -14.60
C ARG A 585 -6.21 20.37 -14.97
N ALA A 586 -7.08 20.57 -13.98
CA ALA A 586 -8.54 20.62 -14.15
C ALA A 586 -8.98 21.64 -15.21
N PHE A 587 -8.25 22.76 -15.33
CA PHE A 587 -8.57 23.84 -16.27
C PHE A 587 -7.52 24.06 -17.35
N SER A 588 -6.68 23.04 -17.63
CA SER A 588 -5.71 23.05 -18.74
C SER A 588 -4.96 24.39 -18.87
N SER A 589 -4.42 24.92 -17.75
CA SER A 589 -3.85 26.27 -17.79
C SER A 589 -2.71 26.35 -18.80
N LYS A 590 -2.42 27.52 -19.35
CA LYS A 590 -1.38 27.73 -20.38
C LYS A 590 -0.84 29.14 -20.35
N ASN A 591 0.34 29.34 -20.93
CA ASN A 591 0.90 30.67 -21.19
C ASN A 591 1.54 30.72 -22.58
N GLU A 592 1.92 31.92 -23.02
CA GLU A 592 2.43 32.14 -24.39
C GLU A 592 3.71 31.36 -24.69
N ASN A 593 4.55 31.17 -23.67
CA ASN A 593 5.87 30.55 -23.81
C ASN A 593 5.86 29.03 -23.56
N ASP A 594 4.70 28.46 -23.23
CA ASP A 594 4.58 27.10 -22.69
C ASP A 594 5.63 26.82 -21.60
N VAL A 595 5.57 27.54 -20.47
CA VAL A 595 6.52 27.36 -19.37
C VAL A 595 5.86 27.26 -18.01
N PHE A 596 6.50 26.51 -17.12
CA PHE A 596 6.05 26.25 -15.76
C PHE A 596 6.77 27.16 -14.76
N TYR A 597 6.64 28.47 -14.97
CA TYR A 597 7.27 29.48 -14.12
C TYR A 597 6.68 29.47 -12.70
N ILE A 598 7.56 29.55 -11.68
CA ILE A 598 7.19 29.53 -10.26
C ILE A 598 7.77 30.77 -9.60
N LEU A 599 6.96 31.45 -8.78
CA LEU A 599 7.42 32.52 -7.88
C LEU A 599 7.81 31.89 -6.54
N THR A 600 9.09 31.59 -6.40
CA THR A 600 9.58 30.42 -5.68
C THR A 600 9.80 30.56 -4.17
N ASP A 601 10.17 31.75 -3.70
CA ASP A 601 10.60 31.87 -2.29
C ASP A 601 9.40 31.83 -1.34
N GLY A 602 8.23 32.29 -1.78
CA GLY A 602 7.02 32.24 -0.97
C GLY A 602 6.43 30.84 -0.84
N HIS A 603 6.60 29.93 -1.81
CA HIS A 603 5.84 28.67 -1.81
C HIS A 603 6.08 27.80 -0.57
N LEU A 604 7.31 27.78 -0.05
CA LEU A 604 7.60 27.08 1.20
C LEU A 604 6.88 27.72 2.40
N ASP A 605 6.72 29.04 2.40
CA ASP A 605 5.95 29.77 3.43
C ASP A 605 4.44 29.52 3.29
N TYR A 606 3.89 29.64 2.06
CA TYR A 606 2.46 29.47 1.77
C TYR A 606 1.99 28.03 2.03
N PHE A 607 2.78 27.04 1.64
CA PHE A 607 2.39 25.64 1.66
C PHE A 607 2.99 24.85 2.83
N GLY A 608 4.09 25.30 3.43
CA GLY A 608 4.86 24.50 4.39
C GLY A 608 5.59 23.31 3.75
N GLN A 609 5.50 23.18 2.43
CA GLN A 609 6.05 22.10 1.63
C GLN A 609 6.64 22.69 0.35
N ARG A 610 7.66 22.05 -0.21
CA ARG A 610 8.17 22.31 -1.57
C ARG A 610 9.04 21.11 -1.99
N PRO A 611 8.88 20.53 -3.19
CA PRO A 611 9.61 19.32 -3.59
C PRO A 611 11.12 19.42 -3.31
N LEU A 612 11.69 18.41 -2.65
CA LEU A 612 13.08 18.34 -2.19
C LEU A 612 13.56 19.50 -1.30
N MET A 613 12.65 20.12 -0.54
CA MET A 613 12.98 21.20 0.41
C MET A 613 12.47 20.89 1.82
N SER A 614 12.48 19.62 2.25
CA SER A 614 12.06 19.23 3.58
C SER A 614 12.90 19.92 4.67
N PRO A 615 12.32 20.30 5.82
CA PRO A 615 13.07 20.95 6.88
C PRO A 615 14.10 20.01 7.53
N THR A 616 13.83 18.71 7.55
CA THR A 616 14.69 17.67 8.15
C THR A 616 14.63 16.37 7.36
N VAL A 617 15.43 15.38 7.78
CA VAL A 617 15.39 14.01 7.25
C VAL A 617 14.04 13.31 7.53
N PHE A 618 13.28 13.78 8.52
CA PHE A 618 11.93 13.29 8.83
C PHE A 618 10.85 13.89 7.91
N ASN A 619 11.26 14.50 6.80
CA ASN A 619 10.38 15.14 5.82
C ASN A 619 9.63 16.39 6.36
N PHE A 620 8.55 16.82 5.70
CA PHE A 620 7.72 18.00 6.07
C PHE A 620 6.85 17.76 7.30
N TYR A 621 6.47 16.52 7.54
CA TYR A 621 5.60 16.08 8.62
C TYR A 621 5.88 14.62 8.96
N SER A 622 5.63 14.25 10.21
CA SER A 622 5.78 12.91 10.75
C SER A 622 4.63 12.01 10.29
N PRO A 623 4.90 10.78 9.80
CA PRO A 623 3.85 9.79 9.51
C PRO A 623 3.07 9.34 10.76
N ASN A 624 3.59 9.69 11.94
CA ASN A 624 2.98 9.39 13.24
C ASN A 624 2.46 10.64 13.94
N TYR A 625 2.35 11.79 13.26
CA TYR A 625 1.78 12.99 13.87
C TYR A 625 0.33 12.73 14.27
N GLN A 626 0.02 13.12 15.51
CA GLN A 626 -1.32 13.10 16.07
C GLN A 626 -1.64 14.53 16.54
N PRO A 627 -2.81 15.09 16.17
CA PRO A 627 -3.24 16.38 16.69
C PRO A 627 -3.30 16.37 18.21
N ALA A 628 -2.85 17.45 18.84
CA ALA A 628 -2.98 17.62 20.29
C ALA A 628 -4.44 18.02 20.63
N ASP A 629 -5.35 17.05 20.57
CA ASP A 629 -6.77 17.22 20.90
C ASP A 629 -7.19 16.15 21.91
N GLU A 630 -7.48 16.58 23.14
CA GLU A 630 -7.88 15.71 24.25
C GLU A 630 -9.26 15.04 24.02
N SER A 631 -10.04 15.49 23.04
CA SER A 631 -11.34 14.90 22.69
C SER A 631 -11.24 13.68 21.77
N ILE A 632 -10.08 13.44 21.16
CA ILE A 632 -9.85 12.30 20.27
C ILE A 632 -9.45 11.09 21.13
N GLU A 633 -10.38 10.17 21.35
CA GLU A 633 -10.05 8.86 21.94
C GLU A 633 -9.31 7.97 20.91
N GLY A 634 -8.23 7.32 21.37
CA GLY A 634 -7.44 6.34 20.60
C GLY A 634 -6.22 6.93 19.87
N GLU A 635 -5.38 6.05 19.31
CA GLU A 635 -4.27 6.46 18.43
C GLU A 635 -4.83 6.82 17.04
N PHE A 636 -4.92 8.13 16.74
CA PHE A 636 -5.38 8.64 15.45
C PHE A 636 -4.31 9.52 14.81
N PHE A 637 -3.86 9.14 13.61
CA PHE A 637 -2.83 9.85 12.87
C PHE A 637 -3.44 10.85 11.88
N ALA A 638 -2.84 12.03 11.79
CA ALA A 638 -3.20 13.04 10.79
C ALA A 638 -1.94 13.74 10.23
N PRO A 639 -1.02 13.00 9.58
CA PRO A 639 0.32 13.49 9.22
C PRO A 639 0.34 14.88 8.57
N GLU A 640 -0.45 15.07 7.52
CA GLU A 640 -0.50 16.31 6.74
C GLU A 640 -1.00 17.53 7.52
N PHE A 641 -1.70 17.32 8.64
CA PHE A 641 -2.14 18.42 9.50
C PHE A 641 -0.99 19.08 10.27
N GLU A 642 0.17 18.41 10.42
CA GLU A 642 1.33 19.01 11.10
C GLU A 642 1.83 20.28 10.40
N ILE A 643 1.68 20.35 9.08
CA ILE A 643 2.05 21.55 8.31
C ILE A 643 0.91 22.58 8.23
N LEU A 644 -0.31 22.25 8.67
CA LEU A 644 -1.45 23.17 8.71
C LEU A 644 -1.39 24.06 9.96
N THR A 645 -0.76 25.23 9.83
CA THR A 645 -0.66 26.23 10.89
C THR A 645 -1.71 27.34 10.73
N PRO A 646 -2.02 28.14 11.77
CA PRO A 646 -2.92 29.29 11.66
C PRO A 646 -2.49 30.31 10.59
N LEU A 647 -1.18 30.42 10.30
CA LEU A 647 -0.70 31.26 9.21
C LEU A 647 -1.06 30.63 7.85
N ARG A 648 -0.79 29.33 7.68
CA ARG A 648 -1.00 28.64 6.40
C ARG A 648 -2.48 28.42 6.08
N SER A 649 -3.34 28.28 7.09
CA SER A 649 -4.80 28.25 6.89
C SER A 649 -5.35 29.53 6.25
N VAL A 650 -4.63 30.65 6.35
CA VAL A 650 -4.96 31.93 5.69
C VAL A 650 -4.19 32.10 4.38
N LEU A 651 -2.90 31.73 4.36
CA LEU A 651 -2.05 31.91 3.18
C LEU A 651 -2.48 31.02 2.00
N TRP A 652 -2.86 29.76 2.26
CA TRP A 652 -3.29 28.84 1.21
C TRP A 652 -4.53 29.35 0.44
N PRO A 653 -5.67 29.67 1.09
CA PRO A 653 -6.84 30.18 0.38
C PRO A 653 -6.56 31.49 -0.37
N ASN A 654 -5.75 32.39 0.20
CA ASN A 654 -5.37 33.64 -0.47
C ASN A 654 -4.59 33.40 -1.77
N LEU A 655 -3.64 32.44 -1.75
CA LEU A 655 -2.89 32.05 -2.94
C LEU A 655 -3.78 31.35 -3.96
N LEU A 656 -4.66 30.45 -3.51
CA LEU A 656 -5.64 29.78 -4.36
C LEU A 656 -6.52 30.80 -5.09
N ARG A 657 -7.13 31.74 -4.37
CA ARG A 657 -7.94 32.82 -4.95
C ARG A 657 -7.15 33.61 -5.99
N LYS A 658 -5.90 34.01 -5.67
CA LYS A 658 -5.04 34.72 -6.61
C LYS A 658 -4.78 33.91 -7.88
N ASN A 659 -4.50 32.61 -7.76
CA ASN A 659 -4.23 31.76 -8.92
C ASN A 659 -5.47 31.52 -9.76
N ILE A 660 -6.66 31.42 -9.16
CA ILE A 660 -7.93 31.30 -9.90
C ILE A 660 -8.20 32.57 -10.72
N GLU A 661 -8.10 33.74 -10.08
CA GLU A 661 -8.46 35.03 -10.69
C GLU A 661 -7.44 35.50 -11.74
N LEU A 662 -6.14 35.31 -11.46
CA LEU A 662 -5.06 35.93 -12.23
C LEU A 662 -4.18 34.91 -12.97
N GLY A 663 -4.35 33.61 -12.72
CA GLY A 663 -3.44 32.57 -13.20
C GLY A 663 -2.21 32.40 -12.33
N PHE A 664 -1.47 31.32 -12.58
CA PHE A 664 -0.26 30.99 -11.83
C PHE A 664 0.87 31.96 -12.16
N ALA A 665 1.62 32.34 -11.11
CA ALA A 665 2.79 33.21 -11.20
C ALA A 665 2.53 34.60 -11.85
N PHE A 666 1.29 35.10 -11.75
CA PHE A 666 0.92 36.41 -12.29
C PHE A 666 1.89 37.54 -11.87
N SER A 667 2.41 38.24 -12.86
CA SER A 667 3.22 39.44 -12.71
C SER A 667 2.87 40.45 -13.80
N PRO A 668 2.49 41.70 -13.46
CA PRO A 668 2.22 42.75 -14.45
C PRO A 668 3.40 43.04 -15.39
N ASN A 669 4.63 42.76 -14.93
CA ASN A 669 5.84 42.97 -15.70
C ASN A 669 6.17 41.81 -16.67
N TYR A 670 5.57 40.63 -16.45
CA TYR A 670 5.83 39.42 -17.22
C TYR A 670 4.54 38.64 -17.53
N PRO A 671 3.55 39.26 -18.20
CA PRO A 671 2.25 38.63 -18.45
C PRO A 671 2.37 37.34 -19.29
N HIS A 672 3.32 37.28 -20.23
CA HIS A 672 3.60 36.10 -21.07
C HIS A 672 4.03 34.84 -20.28
N LEU A 673 4.46 34.99 -19.01
CA LEU A 673 4.80 33.87 -18.12
C LEU A 673 3.62 33.40 -17.26
N THR A 674 2.53 34.19 -17.23
CA THR A 674 1.36 33.88 -16.39
C THR A 674 0.59 32.71 -16.99
N ARG A 675 0.47 31.61 -16.24
CA ARG A 675 -0.28 30.42 -16.67
C ARG A 675 -1.77 30.62 -16.37
N VAL A 676 -2.54 31.04 -17.37
CA VAL A 676 -3.97 31.35 -17.26
C VAL A 676 -4.80 30.09 -17.54
N HIS A 677 -5.90 29.92 -16.82
CA HIS A 677 -6.82 28.79 -16.93
C HIS A 677 -7.73 28.90 -18.16
N ASP A 678 -8.06 27.76 -18.76
CA ASP A 678 -9.10 27.65 -19.78
C ASP A 678 -10.44 27.34 -19.12
N PHE A 679 -11.25 28.37 -18.91
CA PHE A 679 -12.58 28.27 -18.29
C PHE A 679 -13.72 28.22 -19.31
N THR A 680 -13.42 27.92 -20.58
CA THR A 680 -14.41 28.04 -21.67
C THR A 680 -15.69 27.23 -21.41
N ILE A 681 -15.54 25.99 -20.90
CA ILE A 681 -16.68 25.11 -20.60
C ILE A 681 -17.42 25.60 -19.36
N GLU A 682 -16.70 25.92 -18.29
CA GLU A 682 -17.27 26.31 -17.01
C GLU A 682 -18.01 27.65 -17.09
N LEU A 683 -17.48 28.62 -17.84
CA LEU A 683 -18.15 29.90 -18.10
C LEU A 683 -19.47 29.72 -18.85
N ALA A 684 -19.55 28.76 -19.78
CA ALA A 684 -20.79 28.44 -20.48
C ALA A 684 -21.86 27.88 -19.53
N LEU A 685 -21.46 27.27 -18.41
CA LEU A 685 -22.34 26.71 -17.38
C LEU A 685 -22.72 27.72 -16.27
N VAL A 686 -22.15 28.93 -16.23
CA VAL A 686 -22.41 29.89 -15.12
C VAL A 686 -23.89 30.27 -14.99
N ASN A 687 -24.63 30.29 -16.10
CA ASN A 687 -26.07 30.56 -16.12
C ASN A 687 -26.93 29.33 -15.79
N ASP A 688 -26.31 28.16 -15.60
CA ASP A 688 -26.89 26.94 -15.06
C ASP A 688 -26.05 26.47 -13.85
N PRO A 689 -26.18 27.16 -12.70
CA PRO A 689 -25.27 27.00 -11.58
C PRO A 689 -25.29 25.59 -10.98
N GLU A 690 -26.41 24.87 -11.08
CA GLU A 690 -26.51 23.48 -10.63
C GLU A 690 -25.60 22.56 -11.46
N SER A 691 -25.61 22.71 -12.78
CA SER A 691 -24.74 21.95 -13.70
C SER A 691 -23.27 22.32 -13.53
N LEU A 692 -22.95 23.60 -13.31
CA LEU A 692 -21.58 24.02 -12.99
C LEU A 692 -21.09 23.37 -11.70
N VAL A 693 -21.89 23.42 -10.63
CA VAL A 693 -21.53 22.82 -9.34
C VAL A 693 -21.41 21.30 -9.46
N ASN A 694 -22.28 20.61 -10.21
CA ASN A 694 -22.14 19.17 -10.49
C ASN A 694 -20.81 18.83 -11.18
N ARG A 695 -20.40 19.64 -12.16
CA ARG A 695 -19.12 19.45 -12.87
C ARG A 695 -17.93 19.62 -11.93
N LEU A 696 -17.95 20.68 -11.11
CA LEU A 696 -16.88 20.94 -10.14
C LEU A 696 -16.85 19.86 -9.04
N ASP A 697 -18.02 19.42 -8.57
CA ASP A 697 -18.17 18.36 -7.58
C ASP A 697 -17.57 17.04 -8.10
N LEU A 698 -17.88 16.65 -9.34
CA LEU A 698 -17.29 15.45 -9.91
C LEU A 698 -15.76 15.52 -9.99
N VAL A 699 -15.18 16.64 -10.43
CA VAL A 699 -13.72 16.77 -10.61
C VAL A 699 -12.97 16.83 -9.28
N PHE A 700 -13.44 17.68 -8.37
CA PHE A 700 -12.69 18.01 -7.15
C PHE A 700 -13.09 17.12 -5.98
N THR A 701 -14.37 16.79 -5.83
CA THR A 701 -14.93 16.11 -4.67
C THR A 701 -15.59 14.78 -5.00
N TYR A 702 -15.42 14.28 -6.23
CA TYR A 702 -15.90 12.97 -6.69
C TYR A 702 -17.37 12.69 -6.31
N GLY A 703 -18.22 13.72 -6.37
CA GLY A 703 -19.66 13.62 -6.08
C GLY A 703 -20.03 13.63 -4.60
N THR A 704 -19.09 13.96 -3.70
CA THR A 704 -19.32 13.95 -2.24
C THR A 704 -19.59 15.32 -1.64
N LEU A 705 -19.71 16.37 -2.46
CA LEU A 705 -20.03 17.71 -1.97
C LEU A 705 -21.38 17.71 -1.24
N LYS A 706 -21.38 18.00 0.06
CA LYS A 706 -22.60 17.97 0.87
C LYS A 706 -23.62 18.99 0.36
N GLN A 707 -24.90 18.68 0.51
CA GLN A 707 -25.99 19.57 0.11
C GLN A 707 -25.91 20.96 0.76
N GLU A 708 -25.43 21.03 2.01
CA GLU A 708 -25.19 22.29 2.72
C GLU A 708 -24.12 23.13 2.03
N THR A 709 -22.97 22.52 1.70
CA THR A 709 -21.86 23.14 0.97
C THR A 709 -22.30 23.59 -0.42
N ARG A 710 -23.06 22.75 -1.16
CA ARG A 710 -23.70 23.15 -2.44
C ARG A 710 -24.54 24.41 -2.27
N GLN A 711 -25.42 24.46 -1.29
CA GLN A 711 -26.31 25.60 -1.10
C GLN A 711 -25.54 26.89 -0.78
N ILE A 712 -24.45 26.79 -0.02
CA ILE A 712 -23.54 27.92 0.23
C ILE A 712 -22.96 28.43 -1.10
N ILE A 713 -22.45 27.55 -1.94
CA ILE A 713 -21.87 27.91 -3.25
C ILE A 713 -22.91 28.58 -4.15
N LEU A 714 -24.09 27.97 -4.29
CA LEU A 714 -25.17 28.50 -5.11
C LEU A 714 -25.62 29.89 -4.62
N ASN A 715 -25.71 30.09 -3.30
CA ASN A 715 -26.04 31.39 -2.72
C ASN A 715 -24.97 32.44 -3.00
N MET A 716 -23.68 32.08 -2.92
CA MET A 716 -22.58 32.98 -3.22
C MET A 716 -22.56 33.40 -4.71
N MET A 717 -22.91 32.49 -5.62
CA MET A 717 -23.00 32.78 -7.05
C MET A 717 -24.19 33.68 -7.43
N ASN A 718 -25.26 33.69 -6.63
CA ASN A 718 -26.49 34.43 -6.92
C ASN A 718 -26.40 35.94 -6.56
N ASP A 719 -25.23 36.44 -6.17
CA ASP A 719 -25.03 37.87 -5.94
C ASP A 719 -25.12 38.65 -7.28
N PRO A 720 -26.11 39.55 -7.45
CA PRO A 720 -26.32 40.28 -8.70
C PRO A 720 -25.19 41.26 -9.04
N GLY A 721 -24.27 41.53 -8.11
CA GLY A 721 -23.09 42.36 -8.34
C GLY A 721 -21.90 41.64 -8.97
N LEU A 722 -21.96 40.31 -9.14
CA LEU A 722 -20.86 39.52 -9.68
C LEU A 722 -20.93 39.41 -11.21
N SER A 723 -19.78 39.58 -11.87
CA SER A 723 -19.61 39.17 -13.26
C SER A 723 -19.61 37.64 -13.36
N ASP A 724 -19.82 37.10 -14.55
CA ASP A 724 -19.86 35.65 -14.75
C ASP A 724 -18.54 34.98 -14.38
N GLU A 725 -17.40 35.64 -14.64
CA GLU A 725 -16.08 35.16 -14.20
C GLU A 725 -15.99 35.11 -12.68
N LYS A 726 -16.47 36.15 -11.98
CA LYS A 726 -16.45 36.16 -10.51
C LYS A 726 -17.34 35.08 -9.92
N LYS A 727 -18.52 34.82 -10.49
CA LYS A 727 -19.38 33.71 -10.05
C LYS A 727 -18.65 32.37 -10.17
N LEU A 728 -18.00 32.13 -11.31
CA LEU A 728 -17.21 30.93 -11.53
C LEU A 728 -16.04 30.82 -10.53
N TRP A 729 -15.25 31.89 -10.39
CA TRP A 729 -14.10 31.89 -9.47
C TRP A 729 -14.52 31.64 -8.02
N THR A 730 -15.66 32.21 -7.61
CA THR A 730 -16.25 31.97 -6.30
C THR A 730 -16.65 30.50 -6.11
N ALA A 731 -17.25 29.87 -7.12
CA ALA A 731 -17.60 28.45 -7.07
C ALA A 731 -16.36 27.55 -6.95
N ILE A 732 -15.35 27.76 -7.81
CA ILE A 732 -14.09 26.99 -7.77
C ILE A 732 -13.40 27.16 -6.41
N TYR A 733 -13.29 28.40 -5.94
CA TYR A 733 -12.67 28.71 -4.65
C TYR A 733 -13.39 28.03 -3.50
N ALA A 734 -14.71 28.10 -3.45
CA ALA A 734 -15.52 27.50 -2.40
C ALA A 734 -15.43 25.96 -2.39
N VAL A 735 -15.48 25.31 -3.56
CA VAL A 735 -15.27 23.86 -3.68
C VAL A 735 -13.87 23.48 -3.19
N MET A 736 -12.81 24.12 -3.72
CA MET A 736 -11.43 23.76 -3.40
C MET A 736 -10.98 24.16 -1.98
N THR A 737 -11.81 24.87 -1.22
CA THR A 737 -11.58 25.17 0.20
C THR A 737 -12.54 24.44 1.13
N SER A 738 -13.45 23.63 0.57
CA SER A 738 -14.42 22.88 1.36
C SER A 738 -13.78 21.67 2.04
N PRO A 739 -14.32 21.18 3.18
CA PRO A 739 -13.85 19.96 3.82
C PRO A 739 -13.86 18.74 2.88
N GLU A 740 -14.86 18.63 2.01
CA GLU A 740 -15.01 17.54 1.03
C GLU A 740 -13.88 17.53 -0.01
N TYR A 741 -13.28 18.69 -0.31
CA TYR A 741 -12.07 18.76 -1.14
C TYR A 741 -10.78 18.69 -0.33
N VAL A 742 -10.71 19.30 0.86
CA VAL A 742 -9.47 19.29 1.63
C VAL A 742 -9.15 17.89 2.15
N ILE A 743 -10.17 17.09 2.46
CA ILE A 743 -10.02 15.69 2.88
C ILE A 743 -10.25 14.79 1.68
N LEU A 744 -9.21 14.07 1.26
CA LEU A 744 -9.28 12.98 0.30
C LEU A 744 -9.78 11.72 1.03
N ARG A 745 -10.86 11.13 0.52
CA ARG A 745 -11.41 9.84 0.97
C ARG A 745 -11.36 8.81 -0.15
#